data_AF-A0A8S1R4S6-F1
#
_entry.id   AF-A0A8S1R4S6-F1
#
_cell.length_a   1.000
_cell.length_b   1.000
_cell.length_c   1.000
_cell.angle_alpha   90.00
_cell.angle_beta   90.00
_cell.angle_gamma   90.00
#
_symmetry.space_group_name_H-M   'P 1'
#
loop_
_entity.id
_entity.type
_entity.pdbx_description
1 polymer ?
#
loop_
_entity_poly.entity_id
_entity_poly.type
_entity_poly.pdbx_seq_one_letter_code
_entity_poly.pdbx_strand_id
1 'polypeptide(L)'
;MNPQQSLKNLFLRTNGLIRIKPKVRVTDNYTLSLVYTPGVGHICKVIEKDQDQLYDLTITGNSIALLADGSKFDLPRPSKMIPNLEAISALYKAFYDVDAYPIILDRHIMTDVSDYLLVMDNLSTTYKTIVLIDIEDTLAKQIIIAVEIANLQCTVIISNSHNLREQLQDAALVKATLDGRAILKPSQCEQIKKEIKRIDFTNLPSYLTITLNKAYAIGLQEIYNNKWYHHTVQNIKPEIFINKLNDLYIYGEVAYYNKWKNDHLLQKNDFNQNALELHKRYNGMITIELKFNSRSLEDLYRIYETSYQADELAQLRQILIDDPTKLREITFKKNYAAIITNGTAILGLGNIGPSAGSPVMEGKSVLFNALGGIDLMPICLKEKDPHKLVRIIKCIAPIFSAINLEDLRAPDCFPIEEEAVHSLHIPLMHDDQHGTAVVSLAAVINYLKLTKKNVKDLKLVINGAGAAGVAICKLLHGHGIEDILICDTSGIIYEGRQQNMNNFKNDLAKFTNKNKIQGTLADAVKQRDLFVGVSSAGALTQDMVKTMNKDPFILALANPIPEIMPDEAIQAGAFIVATGRSDFNNQVNNSLAFPGIFRGAIDTRAKEINLDMKIAAAYAIANSIKESELSTIKILPGALTAEIPANVARAVAIAAMKTGVAKINVDPEKVFDQARKLIMEGNLPAI
;
A
#
# COMPACT_ATOMS: atom_id res chain seq x y z
N MET A 1 -8.54 22.67 33.33
CA MET A 1 -7.92 21.65 32.45
C MET A 1 -6.87 22.36 31.59
N ASN A 2 -5.73 21.76 31.30
CA ASN A 2 -4.72 22.39 30.45
C ASN A 2 -5.27 22.46 29.01
N PRO A 3 -5.58 23.66 28.46
CA PRO A 3 -6.13 23.78 27.10
C PRO A 3 -5.26 23.07 26.07
N GLN A 4 -3.95 22.94 26.35
CA GLN A 4 -2.97 22.28 25.51
C GLN A 4 -3.19 20.77 25.28
N GLN A 5 -4.10 20.11 26.02
CA GLN A 5 -4.33 18.66 25.94
C GLN A 5 -5.69 18.27 25.33
N SER A 6 -6.49 19.20 24.81
CA SER A 6 -7.77 18.85 24.17
C SER A 6 -7.59 18.17 22.81
N LEU A 7 -8.57 17.38 22.37
CA LEU A 7 -8.51 16.63 21.10
C LEU A 7 -8.27 17.57 19.90
N LYS A 8 -8.96 18.71 19.84
CA LYS A 8 -8.72 19.74 18.82
C LYS A 8 -7.27 20.21 18.79
N ASN A 9 -6.68 20.47 19.95
CA ASN A 9 -5.29 20.91 20.02
C ASN A 9 -4.30 19.80 19.70
N LEU A 10 -4.61 18.54 20.01
CA LEU A 10 -3.83 17.39 19.55
C LEU A 10 -3.81 17.36 18.01
N PHE A 11 -4.97 17.39 17.33
CA PHE A 11 -5.04 17.44 15.86
C PHE A 11 -4.13 18.52 15.26
N LEU A 12 -4.20 19.74 15.79
CA LEU A 12 -3.43 20.90 15.29
C LEU A 12 -1.92 20.77 15.54
N ARG A 13 -1.52 20.10 16.64
CA ARG A 13 -0.09 19.95 17.00
C ARG A 13 0.57 18.77 16.30
N THR A 14 -0.18 17.69 16.06
CA THR A 14 0.34 16.44 15.52
C THR A 14 0.01 16.22 14.04
N ASN A 15 -0.77 17.13 13.43
CA ASN A 15 -1.24 17.03 12.04
C ASN A 15 -1.98 15.71 11.80
N GLY A 16 -3.09 15.54 12.54
CA GLY A 16 -3.80 14.27 12.69
C GLY A 16 -3.35 13.49 13.92
N LEU A 17 -4.16 12.54 14.35
CA LEU A 17 -3.98 11.79 15.60
C LEU A 17 -3.25 10.46 15.40
N ILE A 18 -3.29 9.91 14.19
CA ILE A 18 -2.78 8.57 13.89
C ILE A 18 -1.80 8.58 12.70
N ARG A 19 -0.99 7.52 12.62
CA ARG A 19 -0.20 7.12 11.43
C ARG A 19 -0.14 5.60 11.31
N ILE A 20 0.28 5.10 10.15
CA ILE A 20 0.62 3.69 9.96
C ILE A 20 2.10 3.51 10.30
N LYS A 21 2.41 2.52 11.13
CA LYS A 21 3.77 2.21 11.57
C LYS A 21 4.13 0.76 11.24
N PRO A 22 5.33 0.49 10.68
CA PRO A 22 5.89 -0.84 10.61
C PRO A 22 6.11 -1.44 12.01
N LYS A 23 5.63 -2.68 12.23
CA LYS A 23 5.90 -3.45 13.45
C LYS A 23 7.35 -3.96 13.51
N VAL A 24 7.99 -4.08 12.34
CA VAL A 24 9.39 -4.48 12.20
C VAL A 24 10.19 -3.32 11.61
N ARG A 25 11.31 -2.98 12.26
CA ARG A 25 12.24 -1.96 11.76
C ARG A 25 13.13 -2.58 10.69
N VAL A 26 13.15 -2.00 9.49
CA VAL A 26 14.01 -2.44 8.40
C VAL A 26 15.38 -1.78 8.53
N THR A 27 16.34 -2.49 9.13
CA THR A 27 17.71 -1.99 9.34
C THR A 27 18.72 -2.48 8.31
N ASP A 28 18.39 -3.54 7.59
CA ASP A 28 19.29 -4.22 6.66
C ASP A 28 18.49 -4.98 5.57
N ASN A 29 19.20 -5.44 4.55
CA ASN A 29 18.63 -6.19 3.44
C ASN A 29 18.00 -7.52 3.90
N TYR A 30 18.54 -8.17 4.95
CA TYR A 30 18.03 -9.45 5.42
C TYR A 30 16.63 -9.28 6.01
N THR A 31 16.46 -8.30 6.89
CA THR A 31 15.17 -7.94 7.49
C THR A 31 14.17 -7.49 6.43
N LEU A 32 14.60 -6.67 5.47
CA LEU A 32 13.76 -6.30 4.33
C LEU A 32 13.27 -7.54 3.57
N SER A 33 14.17 -8.48 3.30
CA SER A 33 13.85 -9.71 2.57
C SER A 33 12.87 -10.62 3.31
N LEU A 34 12.83 -10.60 4.64
CA LEU A 34 11.83 -11.35 5.42
C LEU A 34 10.45 -10.70 5.38
N VAL A 35 10.38 -9.37 5.46
CA VAL A 35 9.13 -8.59 5.50
C VAL A 35 8.52 -8.40 4.11
N TYR A 36 9.36 -8.36 3.08
CA TYR A 36 8.99 -8.19 1.68
C TYR A 36 9.58 -9.36 0.86
N THR A 37 10.15 -9.11 -0.31
CA THR A 37 10.63 -10.16 -1.23
C THR A 37 12.07 -10.58 -0.90
N PRO A 38 12.37 -11.90 -0.92
CA PRO A 38 11.49 -13.01 -1.33
C PRO A 38 10.62 -13.64 -0.23
N GLY A 39 10.78 -13.30 1.05
CA GLY A 39 10.14 -13.98 2.19
C GLY A 39 8.62 -13.98 2.13
N VAL A 40 8.02 -12.85 1.77
CA VAL A 40 6.57 -12.67 1.67
C VAL A 40 5.91 -13.62 0.66
N GLY A 41 6.64 -14.03 -0.38
CA GLY A 41 6.14 -15.01 -1.35
C GLY A 41 5.87 -16.39 -0.73
N HIS A 42 6.60 -16.77 0.33
CA HIS A 42 6.30 -17.97 1.10
C HIS A 42 5.00 -17.80 1.91
N ILE A 43 4.80 -16.64 2.54
CA ILE A 43 3.60 -16.31 3.32
C ILE A 43 2.36 -16.36 2.44
N CYS A 44 2.43 -15.78 1.24
CA CYS A 44 1.37 -15.87 0.24
C CYS A 44 0.96 -17.31 -0.07
N LYS A 45 1.92 -18.21 -0.29
CA LYS A 45 1.66 -19.63 -0.56
C LYS A 45 1.05 -20.36 0.65
N VAL A 46 1.39 -19.96 1.87
CA VAL A 46 0.79 -20.52 3.09
C VAL A 46 -0.69 -20.13 3.17
N ILE A 47 -1.02 -18.86 2.93
CA ILE A 47 -2.41 -18.36 2.94
C ILE A 47 -3.22 -18.90 1.75
N GLU A 48 -2.60 -19.04 0.57
CA GLU A 48 -3.25 -19.64 -0.60
C GLU A 48 -3.71 -21.07 -0.30
N LYS A 49 -2.88 -21.85 0.40
CA LYS A 49 -3.21 -23.23 0.81
C LYS A 49 -4.22 -23.31 1.94
N ASP A 50 -4.17 -22.37 2.87
CA ASP A 50 -5.07 -22.27 4.01
C ASP A 50 -5.41 -20.81 4.30
N GLN A 51 -6.59 -20.38 3.86
CA GLN A 51 -7.05 -19.00 3.99
C GLN A 51 -7.18 -18.55 5.44
N ASP A 52 -7.31 -19.48 6.40
CA ASP A 52 -7.44 -19.12 7.80
C ASP A 52 -6.13 -18.60 8.41
N GLN A 53 -5.00 -18.91 7.78
CA GLN A 53 -3.71 -18.34 8.15
C GLN A 53 -3.69 -16.81 7.98
N LEU A 54 -4.60 -16.25 7.19
CA LEU A 54 -4.77 -14.79 7.05
C LEU A 54 -4.89 -14.11 8.42
N TYR A 55 -5.68 -14.66 9.33
CA TYR A 55 -5.92 -14.07 10.66
C TYR A 55 -4.69 -14.01 11.57
N ASP A 56 -3.67 -14.85 11.29
CA ASP A 56 -2.48 -15.01 12.14
C ASP A 56 -1.20 -14.48 11.47
N LEU A 57 -1.21 -14.26 10.15
CA LEU A 57 -0.05 -13.85 9.36
C LEU A 57 -0.13 -12.42 8.83
N THR A 58 -1.29 -11.78 8.93
CA THR A 58 -1.59 -10.44 8.37
C THR A 58 -2.31 -9.57 9.39
N ILE A 59 -2.49 -8.30 9.08
CA ILE A 59 -3.24 -7.37 9.93
C ILE A 59 -4.71 -7.74 10.10
N THR A 60 -5.26 -8.64 9.27
CA THR A 60 -6.68 -8.99 9.26
C THR A 60 -7.18 -9.47 10.63
N GLY A 61 -6.32 -10.12 11.43
CA GLY A 61 -6.70 -10.59 12.77
C GLY A 61 -6.95 -9.50 13.80
N ASN A 62 -6.52 -8.25 13.56
CA ASN A 62 -6.63 -7.16 14.53
C ASN A 62 -7.01 -5.80 13.91
N SER A 63 -7.46 -5.80 12.65
CA SER A 63 -7.78 -4.56 11.93
C SER A 63 -9.19 -4.54 11.38
N ILE A 64 -9.73 -3.32 11.26
CA ILE A 64 -11.06 -3.04 10.72
C ILE A 64 -11.00 -1.88 9.74
N ALA A 65 -12.05 -1.75 8.92
CA ALA A 65 -12.28 -0.53 8.15
C ALA A 65 -13.33 0.34 8.85
N LEU A 66 -13.02 1.62 9.07
CA LEU A 66 -13.97 2.64 9.54
C LEU A 66 -14.45 3.48 8.37
N LEU A 67 -15.72 3.35 8.00
CA LEU A 67 -16.30 4.02 6.83
C LEU A 67 -17.20 5.17 7.27
N ALA A 68 -17.07 6.34 6.65
CA ALA A 68 -18.04 7.42 6.78
C ALA A 68 -18.28 8.09 5.42
N ASP A 69 -19.50 8.57 5.19
CA ASP A 69 -19.89 9.26 3.95
C ASP A 69 -20.24 10.75 4.18
N GLY A 70 -20.31 11.18 5.44
CA GLY A 70 -20.67 12.55 5.84
C GLY A 70 -22.17 12.88 5.70
N SER A 71 -23.03 11.88 5.46
CA SER A 71 -24.47 12.08 5.30
C SER A 71 -25.17 12.56 6.57
N LYS A 72 -24.78 12.05 7.75
CA LYS A 72 -25.40 12.43 9.04
C LYS A 72 -25.31 13.93 9.35
N PHE A 73 -24.24 14.58 8.92
CA PHE A 73 -24.02 16.02 9.15
C PHE A 73 -24.25 16.86 7.88
N ASP A 74 -24.79 16.25 6.82
CA ASP A 74 -24.96 16.83 5.50
C ASP A 74 -23.75 17.64 4.99
N LEU A 75 -22.55 17.03 5.06
CA LEU A 75 -21.33 17.75 4.74
C LEU A 75 -21.19 17.98 3.23
N PRO A 76 -20.85 19.19 2.76
CA PRO A 76 -20.71 19.45 1.33
C PRO A 76 -19.58 18.64 0.68
N ARG A 77 -18.64 18.12 1.48
CA ARG A 77 -17.64 17.14 1.05
C ARG A 77 -17.50 16.07 2.12
N PRO A 78 -17.65 14.77 1.79
CA PRO A 78 -17.48 13.66 2.73
C PRO A 78 -16.14 13.68 3.49
N SER A 79 -15.06 14.15 2.84
CA SER A 79 -13.71 14.21 3.44
C SER A 79 -13.61 15.09 4.70
N LYS A 80 -14.62 15.90 4.99
CA LYS A 80 -14.72 16.64 6.24
C LYS A 80 -14.99 15.74 7.46
N MET A 81 -15.35 14.46 7.26
CA MET A 81 -15.46 13.46 8.32
C MET A 81 -14.12 12.89 8.79
N ILE A 82 -13.01 13.22 8.15
CA ILE A 82 -11.69 12.68 8.51
C ILE A 82 -11.34 12.88 9.99
N PRO A 83 -11.56 14.04 10.63
CA PRO A 83 -11.31 14.21 12.06
C PRO A 83 -12.13 13.25 12.94
N ASN A 84 -13.39 12.96 12.60
CA ASN A 84 -14.20 12.00 13.33
C ASN A 84 -13.60 10.59 13.24
N LEU A 85 -13.26 10.15 12.02
CA LEU A 85 -12.70 8.82 11.81
C LEU A 85 -11.32 8.67 12.48
N GLU A 86 -10.47 9.69 12.44
CA GLU A 86 -9.18 9.68 13.14
C GLU A 86 -9.35 9.62 14.67
N ALA A 87 -10.30 10.36 15.23
CA ALA A 87 -10.59 10.31 16.66
C ALA A 87 -11.12 8.94 17.09
N ILE A 88 -12.03 8.34 16.33
CA ILE A 88 -12.55 7.00 16.63
C ILE A 88 -11.46 5.95 16.44
N SER A 89 -10.63 6.06 15.41
CA SER A 89 -9.47 5.17 15.21
C SER A 89 -8.49 5.25 16.38
N ALA A 90 -8.15 6.46 16.82
CA ALA A 90 -7.29 6.66 17.98
C ALA A 90 -7.90 6.11 19.28
N LEU A 91 -9.22 6.26 19.46
CA LEU A 91 -9.97 5.67 20.57
C LEU A 91 -9.90 4.14 20.53
N TYR A 92 -10.19 3.53 19.39
CA TYR A 92 -10.18 2.07 19.21
C TYR A 92 -8.79 1.49 19.48
N LYS A 93 -7.74 2.17 18.98
CA LYS A 93 -6.36 1.80 19.25
C LYS A 93 -6.02 1.92 20.73
N ALA A 94 -6.34 3.04 21.37
CA ALA A 94 -5.94 3.29 22.75
C ALA A 94 -6.63 2.38 23.76
N PHE A 95 -7.94 2.16 23.59
CA PHE A 95 -8.75 1.49 24.61
C PHE A 95 -8.91 -0.01 24.37
N TYR A 96 -8.74 -0.52 23.15
CA TYR A 96 -8.91 -1.95 22.85
C TYR A 96 -7.83 -2.55 21.94
N ASP A 97 -6.79 -1.78 21.61
CA ASP A 97 -5.72 -2.17 20.70
C ASP A 97 -6.23 -2.67 19.34
N VAL A 98 -7.24 -1.98 18.79
CA VAL A 98 -7.79 -2.27 17.46
C VAL A 98 -7.21 -1.31 16.43
N ASP A 99 -6.62 -1.85 15.35
CA ASP A 99 -6.11 -1.06 14.24
C ASP A 99 -7.26 -0.72 13.28
N ALA A 100 -7.94 0.38 13.55
CA ALA A 100 -9.12 0.82 12.81
C ALA A 100 -8.77 1.81 11.69
N TYR A 101 -8.75 1.35 10.44
CA TYR A 101 -8.30 2.12 9.28
C TYR A 101 -9.43 2.98 8.68
N PRO A 102 -9.29 4.32 8.66
CA PRO A 102 -10.31 5.20 8.11
C PRO A 102 -10.45 5.10 6.58
N ILE A 103 -11.69 5.13 6.10
CA ILE A 103 -12.08 5.27 4.70
C ILE A 103 -13.23 6.28 4.61
N ILE A 104 -13.13 7.22 3.66
CA ILE A 104 -14.24 8.11 3.32
C ILE A 104 -14.91 7.59 2.06
N LEU A 105 -16.23 7.41 2.15
CA LEU A 105 -17.08 7.02 1.03
C LEU A 105 -17.55 8.27 0.26
N ASP A 106 -17.38 8.28 -1.05
CA ASP A 106 -17.85 9.38 -1.89
C ASP A 106 -19.34 9.27 -2.23
N ARG A 107 -20.19 9.91 -1.41
CA ARG A 107 -21.64 9.95 -1.62
C ARG A 107 -22.09 10.62 -2.94
N HIS A 108 -21.19 11.30 -3.66
CA HIS A 108 -21.52 11.83 -4.99
C HIS A 108 -21.44 10.77 -6.09
N ILE A 109 -20.72 9.67 -5.83
CA ILE A 109 -20.60 8.52 -6.74
C ILE A 109 -21.54 7.40 -6.29
N MET A 110 -21.66 7.21 -4.98
CA MET A 110 -22.50 6.17 -4.36
C MET A 110 -23.94 6.65 -4.26
N THR A 111 -24.79 6.21 -5.18
CA THR A 111 -26.16 6.73 -5.33
C THR A 111 -27.21 5.89 -4.62
N ASP A 112 -26.90 4.64 -4.30
CA ASP A 112 -27.84 3.72 -3.66
C ASP A 112 -27.12 2.71 -2.75
N VAL A 113 -27.91 1.94 -1.99
CA VAL A 113 -27.43 0.97 -1.00
C VAL A 113 -26.58 -0.14 -1.64
N SER A 114 -26.79 -0.47 -2.91
CA SER A 114 -26.00 -1.51 -3.59
C SER A 114 -24.54 -1.11 -3.78
N ASP A 115 -24.24 0.20 -3.90
CA ASP A 115 -22.86 0.69 -3.91
C ASP A 115 -22.16 0.47 -2.57
N TYR A 116 -22.88 0.64 -1.45
CA TYR A 116 -22.35 0.35 -0.11
C TYR A 116 -22.04 -1.15 0.03
N LEU A 117 -22.95 -2.01 -0.41
CA LEU A 117 -22.72 -3.45 -0.43
C LEU A 117 -21.53 -3.82 -1.31
N LEU A 118 -21.42 -3.23 -2.51
CA LEU A 118 -20.32 -3.48 -3.44
C LEU A 118 -18.96 -3.15 -2.80
N VAL A 119 -18.86 -1.97 -2.17
CA VAL A 119 -17.63 -1.53 -1.50
C VAL A 119 -17.32 -2.43 -0.30
N MET A 120 -18.29 -2.68 0.59
CA MET A 120 -18.07 -3.49 1.79
C MET A 120 -17.71 -4.94 1.45
N ASP A 121 -18.40 -5.53 0.48
CA ASP A 121 -18.12 -6.90 0.03
C ASP A 121 -16.70 -7.03 -0.54
N ASN A 122 -16.22 -6.01 -1.25
CA ASN A 122 -14.85 -5.99 -1.76
C ASN A 122 -13.80 -5.68 -0.69
N LEU A 123 -14.12 -4.89 0.33
CA LEU A 123 -13.22 -4.66 1.46
C LEU A 123 -13.11 -5.88 2.38
N SER A 124 -14.11 -6.78 2.38
CA SER A 124 -14.17 -7.98 3.24
C SER A 124 -13.00 -8.96 3.07
N THR A 125 -12.25 -8.86 1.97
CA THR A 125 -11.02 -9.64 1.74
C THR A 125 -9.83 -9.16 2.57
N THR A 126 -9.82 -7.88 2.95
CA THR A 126 -8.79 -7.28 3.80
C THR A 126 -9.29 -7.14 5.25
N TYR A 127 -10.53 -6.65 5.43
CA TYR A 127 -11.11 -6.29 6.73
C TYR A 127 -12.34 -7.13 7.05
N LYS A 128 -12.26 -7.99 8.08
CA LYS A 128 -13.36 -8.90 8.47
C LYS A 128 -14.42 -8.25 9.34
N THR A 129 -14.16 -7.04 9.82
CA THR A 129 -15.16 -6.18 10.45
C THR A 129 -15.09 -4.79 9.81
N ILE A 130 -16.25 -4.26 9.46
CA ILE A 130 -16.45 -2.93 8.88
C ILE A 130 -17.39 -2.18 9.79
N VAL A 131 -17.01 -0.97 10.19
CA VAL A 131 -17.85 -0.10 11.02
C VAL A 131 -18.20 1.15 10.22
N LEU A 132 -19.49 1.36 9.98
CA LEU A 132 -19.99 2.61 9.42
C LEU A 132 -20.22 3.61 10.55
N ILE A 133 -19.63 4.79 10.40
CA ILE A 133 -19.62 5.87 11.38
C ILE A 133 -20.47 7.02 10.87
N ASP A 134 -21.40 7.49 11.70
CA ASP A 134 -22.19 8.70 11.47
C ASP A 134 -22.84 8.70 10.05
N ILE A 135 -23.59 7.64 9.73
CA ILE A 135 -24.43 7.55 8.53
C ILE A 135 -25.84 8.08 8.84
N GLU A 136 -26.49 8.76 7.91
CA GLU A 136 -27.88 9.20 8.07
C GLU A 136 -28.80 8.01 8.44
N ASP A 137 -29.73 8.22 9.38
CA ASP A 137 -30.42 7.11 10.06
C ASP A 137 -31.33 6.29 9.13
N THR A 138 -31.93 6.91 8.12
CA THR A 138 -32.75 6.22 7.11
C THR A 138 -31.87 5.34 6.22
N LEU A 139 -30.78 5.89 5.70
CA LEU A 139 -29.79 5.15 4.92
C LEU A 139 -29.16 4.02 5.74
N ALA A 140 -28.80 4.27 6.99
CA ALA A 140 -28.25 3.27 7.91
C ALA A 140 -29.20 2.07 8.06
N LYS A 141 -30.51 2.31 8.24
CA LYS A 141 -31.52 1.24 8.30
C LYS A 141 -31.59 0.45 7.00
N GLN A 142 -31.55 1.12 5.84
CA GLN A 142 -31.56 0.44 4.55
C GLN A 142 -30.31 -0.43 4.34
N ILE A 143 -29.13 0.07 4.72
CA ILE A 143 -27.88 -0.67 4.69
C ILE A 143 -27.97 -1.89 5.61
N ILE A 144 -28.45 -1.75 6.85
CA ILE A 144 -28.60 -2.87 7.80
C ILE A 144 -29.50 -3.95 7.20
N ILE A 145 -30.66 -3.59 6.65
CA ILE A 145 -31.58 -4.55 6.02
C ILE A 145 -30.89 -5.26 4.86
N ALA A 146 -30.18 -4.52 4.01
CA ALA A 146 -29.49 -5.08 2.87
C ALA A 146 -28.34 -6.01 3.28
N VAL A 147 -27.58 -5.67 4.32
CA VAL A 147 -26.50 -6.51 4.86
C VAL A 147 -27.05 -7.75 5.58
N GLU A 148 -28.19 -7.65 6.28
CA GLU A 148 -28.82 -8.81 6.93
C GLU A 148 -29.21 -9.90 5.91
N ILE A 149 -29.62 -9.46 4.71
CA ILE A 149 -29.98 -10.32 3.59
C ILE A 149 -28.73 -10.77 2.81
N ALA A 150 -27.74 -9.88 2.65
CA ALA A 150 -26.51 -10.18 1.96
C ALA A 150 -25.61 -11.13 2.77
N ASN A 151 -25.00 -12.11 2.11
CA ASN A 151 -24.08 -13.04 2.76
C ASN A 151 -22.63 -12.51 2.71
N LEU A 152 -22.40 -11.31 3.25
CA LEU A 152 -21.08 -10.69 3.27
C LEU A 152 -20.10 -11.52 4.10
N GLN A 153 -18.84 -11.59 3.66
CA GLN A 153 -17.77 -12.30 4.36
C GLN A 153 -17.09 -11.43 5.44
N CYS A 154 -17.84 -10.49 6.01
CA CYS A 154 -17.41 -9.59 7.07
C CYS A 154 -18.59 -9.18 7.95
N THR A 155 -18.31 -8.88 9.21
CA THR A 155 -19.25 -8.23 10.12
C THR A 155 -19.41 -6.76 9.73
N VAL A 156 -20.64 -6.25 9.68
CA VAL A 156 -20.92 -4.82 9.50
C VAL A 156 -21.62 -4.26 10.73
N ILE A 157 -21.05 -3.21 11.30
CA ILE A 157 -21.60 -2.51 12.48
C ILE A 157 -21.88 -1.06 12.08
N ILE A 158 -23.02 -0.52 12.49
CA ILE A 158 -23.28 0.92 12.39
C ILE A 158 -23.12 1.55 13.78
N SER A 159 -22.36 2.63 13.87
CA SER A 159 -22.16 3.44 15.07
C SER A 159 -22.41 4.92 14.77
N ASN A 160 -23.56 5.41 15.22
CA ASN A 160 -23.98 6.83 15.09
C ASN A 160 -23.96 7.54 16.45
N SER A 161 -23.16 7.07 17.41
CA SER A 161 -23.19 7.60 18.77
C SER A 161 -22.37 8.88 18.92
N HIS A 162 -22.98 9.89 19.55
CA HIS A 162 -22.31 11.13 19.97
C HIS A 162 -21.86 11.10 21.43
N ASN A 163 -21.86 9.92 22.06
CA ASN A 163 -21.43 9.73 23.45
C ASN A 163 -20.20 8.82 23.51
N LEU A 164 -19.15 9.28 24.19
CA LEU A 164 -17.92 8.52 24.40
C LEU A 164 -18.16 7.12 24.99
N ARG A 165 -19.11 6.98 25.93
CA ARG A 165 -19.40 5.70 26.60
C ARG A 165 -19.96 4.67 25.64
N GLU A 166 -20.90 5.08 24.79
CA GLU A 166 -21.45 4.21 23.74
C GLU A 166 -20.40 3.86 22.68
N GLN A 167 -19.54 4.81 22.31
CA GLN A 167 -18.40 4.54 21.41
C GLN A 167 -17.44 3.49 22.01
N LEU A 168 -17.18 3.52 23.32
CA LEU A 168 -16.38 2.51 24.01
C LEU A 168 -17.08 1.14 24.10
N GLN A 169 -18.42 1.11 24.12
CA GLN A 169 -19.21 -0.12 24.07
C GLN A 169 -19.20 -0.74 22.66
N ASP A 170 -19.32 0.08 21.61
CA ASP A 170 -19.19 -0.38 20.22
C ASP A 170 -17.77 -0.92 19.96
N ALA A 171 -16.74 -0.26 20.49
CA ALA A 171 -15.37 -0.73 20.40
C ALA A 171 -15.15 -2.09 21.11
N ALA A 172 -15.83 -2.33 22.24
CA ALA A 172 -15.82 -3.65 22.90
C ALA A 172 -16.41 -4.74 22.02
N LEU A 173 -17.55 -4.48 21.36
CA LEU A 173 -18.14 -5.41 20.39
C LEU A 173 -17.14 -5.70 19.26
N VAL A 174 -16.56 -4.65 18.67
CA VAL A 174 -15.59 -4.77 17.58
C VAL A 174 -14.39 -5.63 17.99
N LYS A 175 -13.83 -5.41 19.19
CA LYS A 175 -12.71 -6.22 19.67
C LYS A 175 -13.14 -7.68 19.88
N ALA A 176 -14.34 -7.91 20.39
CA ALA A 176 -14.89 -9.26 20.54
C ALA A 176 -15.11 -9.97 19.20
N THR A 177 -15.55 -9.26 18.14
CA THR A 177 -15.70 -9.87 16.81
C THR A 177 -14.36 -10.26 16.20
N LEU A 178 -13.33 -9.43 16.37
CA LEU A 178 -11.97 -9.73 15.90
C LEU A 178 -11.39 -10.96 16.60
N ASP A 179 -11.40 -10.99 17.93
CA ASP A 179 -10.80 -12.09 18.71
C ASP A 179 -11.60 -13.39 18.59
N GLY A 180 -12.93 -13.30 18.45
CA GLY A 180 -13.80 -14.43 18.09
C GLY A 180 -13.71 -14.81 16.60
N ARG A 181 -13.01 -14.03 15.77
CA ARG A 181 -12.98 -14.12 14.30
C ARG A 181 -14.39 -14.22 13.69
N ALA A 182 -15.37 -13.62 14.35
CA ALA A 182 -16.78 -13.81 14.06
C ALA A 182 -17.21 -12.97 12.85
N ILE A 183 -18.02 -13.59 11.97
CA ILE A 183 -18.77 -12.90 10.91
C ILE A 183 -20.23 -12.88 11.36
N LEU A 184 -20.62 -11.77 11.98
CA LEU A 184 -21.92 -11.57 12.59
C LEU A 184 -22.85 -10.83 11.64
N LYS A 185 -24.12 -11.24 11.64
CA LYS A 185 -25.22 -10.49 11.07
C LYS A 185 -25.52 -9.24 11.89
N PRO A 186 -26.07 -8.17 11.29
CA PRO A 186 -26.53 -6.99 12.02
C PRO A 186 -27.42 -7.31 13.22
N SER A 187 -28.38 -8.24 13.08
CA SER A 187 -29.25 -8.69 14.17
C SER A 187 -28.50 -9.29 15.38
N GLN A 188 -27.42 -10.04 15.11
CA GLN A 188 -26.54 -10.63 16.14
C GLN A 188 -25.69 -9.57 16.82
N CYS A 189 -25.16 -8.61 16.05
CA CYS A 189 -24.46 -7.45 16.60
C CYS A 189 -25.35 -6.68 17.59
N GLU A 190 -26.60 -6.41 17.23
CA GLU A 190 -27.54 -5.70 18.11
C GLU A 190 -27.89 -6.49 19.38
N GLN A 191 -28.00 -7.82 19.30
CA GLN A 191 -28.14 -8.66 20.49
C GLN A 191 -26.97 -8.47 21.45
N ILE A 192 -25.73 -8.54 20.96
CA ILE A 192 -24.53 -8.38 21.78
C ILE A 192 -24.43 -6.96 22.34
N LYS A 193 -24.68 -5.93 21.52
CA LYS A 193 -24.69 -4.53 21.97
C LYS A 193 -25.66 -4.33 23.13
N LYS A 194 -26.84 -4.97 23.10
CA LYS A 194 -27.82 -4.87 24.18
C LYS A 194 -27.28 -5.42 25.51
N GLU A 195 -26.50 -6.49 25.47
CA GLU A 195 -25.85 -7.06 26.66
C GLU A 195 -24.71 -6.17 27.16
N ILE A 196 -23.85 -5.69 26.26
CA ILE A 196 -22.75 -4.77 26.60
C ILE A 196 -23.29 -3.47 27.23
N LYS A 197 -24.42 -2.94 26.72
CA LYS A 197 -25.08 -1.73 27.23
C LYS A 197 -25.60 -1.85 28.67
N ARG A 198 -25.70 -3.06 29.22
CA ARG A 198 -26.04 -3.27 30.64
C ARG A 198 -24.89 -2.95 31.58
N ILE A 199 -23.66 -2.88 31.08
CA ILE A 199 -22.51 -2.46 31.88
C ILE A 199 -22.63 -0.96 32.16
N ASP A 200 -22.50 -0.63 33.44
CA ASP A 200 -22.56 0.74 33.91
C ASP A 200 -21.22 1.47 33.67
N PHE A 201 -21.27 2.49 32.81
CA PHE A 201 -20.14 3.37 32.48
C PHE A 201 -20.20 4.71 33.26
N THR A 202 -21.13 4.89 34.20
CA THR A 202 -21.32 6.17 34.91
C THR A 202 -20.13 6.54 35.79
N ASN A 203 -19.48 5.56 36.42
CA ASN A 203 -18.38 5.79 37.38
C ASN A 203 -17.00 6.04 36.73
N LEU A 204 -16.92 6.12 35.40
CA LEU A 204 -15.68 6.44 34.70
C LEU A 204 -15.17 7.86 35.04
N PRO A 205 -13.84 8.07 35.13
CA PRO A 205 -12.77 7.11 34.82
C PRO A 205 -12.37 6.18 35.99
N SER A 206 -13.05 6.22 37.13
CA SER A 206 -12.80 5.26 38.21
C SER A 206 -13.10 3.85 37.69
N TYR A 207 -12.16 2.91 37.86
CA TYR A 207 -12.28 1.53 37.35
C TYR A 207 -12.31 1.39 35.82
N LEU A 208 -11.74 2.35 35.07
CA LEU A 208 -11.76 2.36 33.60
C LEU A 208 -11.38 1.02 32.96
N THR A 209 -10.18 0.51 33.23
CA THR A 209 -9.72 -0.76 32.64
C THR A 209 -10.61 -1.94 33.01
N ILE A 210 -11.12 -2.00 34.24
CA ILE A 210 -12.04 -3.05 34.70
C ILE A 210 -13.36 -2.98 33.92
N THR A 211 -13.91 -1.78 33.74
CA THR A 211 -15.17 -1.58 33.01
C THR A 211 -15.02 -1.93 31.53
N LEU A 212 -13.93 -1.51 30.88
CA LEU A 212 -13.64 -1.85 29.48
C LEU A 212 -13.50 -3.37 29.29
N ASN A 213 -12.75 -4.04 30.17
CA ASN A 213 -12.61 -5.50 30.12
C ASN A 213 -13.94 -6.22 30.32
N LYS A 214 -14.81 -5.75 31.23
CA LYS A 214 -16.13 -6.35 31.44
C LYS A 214 -17.01 -6.24 30.20
N ALA A 215 -17.04 -5.07 29.56
CA ALA A 215 -17.78 -4.85 28.32
C ALA A 215 -17.29 -5.78 27.21
N TYR A 216 -15.98 -5.84 27.00
CA TYR A 216 -15.35 -6.75 26.05
C TYR A 216 -15.62 -8.23 26.36
N ALA A 217 -15.49 -8.63 27.62
CA ALA A 217 -15.73 -10.00 28.07
C ALA A 217 -17.16 -10.47 27.79
N ILE A 218 -18.17 -9.62 28.04
CA ILE A 218 -19.57 -9.93 27.72
C ILE A 218 -19.74 -10.14 26.22
N GLY A 219 -19.18 -9.26 25.39
CA GLY A 219 -19.25 -9.40 23.94
C GLY A 219 -18.67 -10.73 23.47
N LEU A 220 -17.49 -11.09 23.98
CA LEU A 220 -16.83 -12.34 23.64
C LEU A 220 -17.61 -13.56 24.17
N GLN A 221 -18.14 -13.50 25.39
CA GLN A 221 -18.97 -14.57 25.96
C GLN A 221 -20.23 -14.83 25.14
N GLU A 222 -20.93 -13.78 24.69
CA GLU A 222 -22.11 -13.94 23.84
C GLU A 222 -21.75 -14.62 22.51
N ILE A 223 -20.63 -14.24 21.88
CA ILE A 223 -20.15 -14.91 20.66
C ILE A 223 -19.90 -16.41 20.92
N TYR A 224 -19.29 -16.76 22.06
CA TYR A 224 -18.99 -18.15 22.41
C TYR A 224 -20.21 -18.97 22.81
N ASN A 225 -21.09 -18.41 23.63
CA ASN A 225 -22.33 -19.07 24.06
C ASN A 225 -23.23 -19.42 22.88
N ASN A 226 -23.28 -18.54 21.87
CA ASN A 226 -24.09 -18.74 20.67
C ASN A 226 -23.34 -19.46 19.53
N LYS A 227 -22.07 -19.87 19.75
CA LYS A 227 -21.20 -20.52 18.75
C LYS A 227 -21.04 -19.73 17.44
N TRP A 228 -20.97 -18.40 17.55
CA TRP A 228 -20.75 -17.51 16.40
C TRP A 228 -19.27 -17.25 16.09
N TYR A 229 -18.36 -17.88 16.83
CA TYR A 229 -16.93 -17.80 16.58
C TYR A 229 -16.51 -18.58 15.32
N HIS A 230 -15.34 -18.24 14.80
CA HIS A 230 -14.70 -19.02 13.75
C HIS A 230 -14.14 -20.34 14.31
N HIS A 231 -14.15 -21.40 13.50
CA HIS A 231 -13.72 -22.73 13.92
C HIS A 231 -12.25 -22.79 14.37
N THR A 232 -11.39 -21.89 13.88
CA THR A 232 -9.98 -21.82 14.29
C THR A 232 -9.76 -21.36 15.73
N VAL A 233 -10.75 -20.70 16.34
CA VAL A 233 -10.69 -20.26 17.74
C VAL A 233 -11.61 -21.06 18.67
N GLN A 234 -12.32 -22.08 18.16
CA GLN A 234 -13.30 -22.86 18.93
C GLN A 234 -12.76 -23.51 20.21
N ASN A 235 -11.46 -23.83 20.23
CA ASN A 235 -10.79 -24.49 21.34
C ASN A 235 -10.04 -23.51 22.26
N ILE A 236 -10.10 -22.21 21.97
CA ILE A 236 -9.47 -21.16 22.77
C ILE A 236 -10.52 -20.63 23.74
N LYS A 237 -10.24 -20.68 25.04
CA LYS A 237 -11.18 -20.17 26.04
C LYS A 237 -11.24 -18.64 26.03
N PRO A 238 -12.42 -18.00 26.16
CA PRO A 238 -12.56 -16.53 26.19
C PRO A 238 -11.62 -15.82 27.17
N GLU A 239 -11.34 -16.42 28.32
CA GLU A 239 -10.46 -15.86 29.35
C GLU A 239 -9.03 -15.62 28.84
N ILE A 240 -8.56 -16.39 27.85
CA ILE A 240 -7.22 -16.20 27.26
C ILE A 240 -7.13 -14.85 26.55
N PHE A 241 -8.19 -14.46 25.83
CA PHE A 241 -8.22 -13.17 25.14
C PHE A 241 -8.39 -12.00 26.11
N ILE A 242 -9.24 -12.17 27.12
CA ILE A 242 -9.44 -11.19 28.21
C ILE A 242 -8.13 -10.94 28.96
N ASN A 243 -7.37 -11.99 29.28
CA ASN A 243 -6.06 -11.86 29.90
C ASN A 243 -5.06 -11.15 28.98
N LYS A 244 -5.10 -11.42 27.67
CA LYS A 244 -4.27 -10.72 26.68
C LYS A 244 -4.51 -9.20 26.68
N LEU A 245 -5.78 -8.77 26.72
CA LEU A 245 -6.12 -7.35 26.78
C LEU A 245 -5.70 -6.73 28.12
N ASN A 246 -5.90 -7.45 29.23
CA ASN A 246 -5.40 -7.03 30.54
C ASN A 246 -3.88 -6.83 30.55
N ASP A 247 -3.12 -7.79 30.00
CA ASP A 247 -1.66 -7.69 29.90
C ASP A 247 -1.25 -6.44 29.11
N LEU A 248 -1.98 -6.09 28.05
CA LEU A 248 -1.72 -4.88 27.26
C LEU A 248 -1.95 -3.61 28.08
N TYR A 249 -2.98 -3.56 28.93
CA TYR A 249 -3.18 -2.40 29.82
C TYR A 249 -2.10 -2.25 30.89
N ILE A 250 -1.51 -3.36 31.35
CA ILE A 250 -0.50 -3.35 32.42
C ILE A 250 0.91 -3.12 31.85
N TYR A 251 1.26 -3.83 30.78
CA TYR A 251 2.62 -3.92 30.25
C TYR A 251 2.81 -3.18 28.92
N GLY A 252 1.74 -2.64 28.33
CA GLY A 252 1.78 -2.03 27.01
C GLY A 252 2.27 -3.01 25.94
N GLU A 253 3.04 -2.51 24.97
CA GLU A 253 3.60 -3.35 23.90
C GLU A 253 4.49 -4.50 24.42
N VAL A 254 5.04 -4.41 25.64
CA VAL A 254 5.84 -5.48 26.26
C VAL A 254 5.04 -6.78 26.44
N ALA A 255 3.71 -6.69 26.54
CA ALA A 255 2.80 -7.84 26.60
C ALA A 255 2.86 -8.77 25.38
N TYR A 256 3.31 -8.24 24.22
CA TYR A 256 3.50 -9.02 23.01
C TYR A 256 4.81 -9.83 23.05
N TYR A 257 5.88 -9.25 23.60
CA TYR A 257 7.21 -9.84 23.60
C TYR A 257 7.37 -10.95 24.66
N ASN A 258 6.70 -10.81 25.81
CA ASN A 258 6.77 -11.79 26.90
C ASN A 258 6.12 -13.16 26.59
N LYS A 259 5.46 -13.32 25.44
CA LYS A 259 4.82 -14.59 25.03
C LYS A 259 5.78 -15.59 24.37
N TRP A 260 6.97 -15.15 23.96
CA TRP A 260 7.91 -15.99 23.21
C TRP A 260 9.10 -16.36 24.10
N LYS A 261 9.42 -17.66 24.21
CA LYS A 261 10.63 -18.11 24.92
C LYS A 261 11.87 -17.60 24.19
N ASN A 262 12.94 -17.27 24.93
CA ASN A 262 14.24 -16.81 24.39
C ASN A 262 14.85 -17.75 23.33
N ASP A 263 14.41 -19.01 23.30
CA ASP A 263 14.97 -20.08 22.46
C ASP A 263 14.31 -20.18 21.07
N HIS A 264 13.23 -19.42 20.81
CA HIS A 264 12.62 -19.24 19.48
C HIS A 264 13.28 -18.08 18.73
N LEU A 265 14.60 -18.15 18.59
CA LEU A 265 15.31 -17.28 17.65
C LEU A 265 15.06 -17.80 16.24
N LEU A 266 14.91 -16.87 15.30
CA LEU A 266 14.96 -17.11 13.85
C LEU A 266 15.94 -18.26 13.59
N GLN A 267 15.46 -19.38 13.06
CA GLN A 267 16.32 -20.48 12.68
C GLN A 267 17.28 -19.94 11.63
N LYS A 268 18.54 -19.68 12.00
CA LYS A 268 19.53 -19.01 11.15
C LYS A 268 19.71 -19.67 9.77
N ASN A 269 19.24 -20.90 9.59
CA ASN A 269 19.42 -21.70 8.38
C ASN A 269 18.14 -21.92 7.53
N ASP A 270 16.94 -21.45 7.94
CA ASP A 270 15.72 -21.55 7.10
C ASP A 270 15.05 -20.18 6.94
N PHE A 271 15.31 -19.55 5.80
CA PHE A 271 14.79 -18.24 5.43
C PHE A 271 13.25 -18.18 5.37
N ASN A 272 12.59 -19.25 4.89
CA ASN A 272 11.13 -19.27 4.77
C ASN A 272 10.46 -19.41 6.15
N GLN A 273 11.01 -20.25 7.02
CA GLN A 273 10.54 -20.37 8.40
C GLN A 273 10.73 -19.06 9.17
N ASN A 274 11.85 -18.37 8.95
CA ASN A 274 12.10 -17.06 9.55
C ASN A 274 11.06 -16.02 9.16
N ALA A 275 10.69 -15.96 7.87
CA ALA A 275 9.64 -15.07 7.40
C ALA A 275 8.29 -15.45 8.04
N LEU A 276 7.96 -16.75 8.08
CA LEU A 276 6.72 -17.25 8.67
C LEU A 276 6.61 -16.93 10.16
N GLU A 277 7.69 -17.16 10.91
CA GLU A 277 7.73 -16.85 12.34
C GLU A 277 7.59 -15.34 12.58
N LEU A 278 8.23 -14.50 11.76
CA LEU A 278 8.12 -13.05 11.85
C LEU A 278 6.65 -12.61 11.68
N HIS A 279 5.97 -13.09 10.64
CA HIS A 279 4.56 -12.79 10.38
C HIS A 279 3.63 -13.26 11.49
N LYS A 280 3.84 -14.46 12.04
CA LYS A 280 3.09 -14.98 13.19
C LYS A 280 3.32 -14.16 14.46
N ARG A 281 4.57 -13.77 14.71
CA ARG A 281 4.98 -13.05 15.92
C ARG A 281 4.31 -11.68 16.01
N TYR A 282 4.26 -10.97 14.88
CA TYR A 282 3.72 -9.62 14.83
C TYR A 282 2.24 -9.57 14.41
N ASN A 283 1.66 -10.68 13.94
CA ASN A 283 0.31 -10.74 13.39
C ASN A 283 0.11 -9.66 12.29
N GLY A 284 0.85 -9.85 11.19
CA GLY A 284 1.06 -8.84 10.15
C GLY A 284 2.23 -7.90 10.45
N MET A 285 2.54 -7.02 9.49
CA MET A 285 3.77 -6.22 9.46
C MET A 285 3.58 -4.74 9.78
N ILE A 286 2.35 -4.25 9.84
CA ILE A 286 2.01 -2.85 10.13
C ILE A 286 0.97 -2.74 11.24
N THR A 287 0.88 -1.57 11.86
CA THR A 287 -0.12 -1.23 12.90
C THR A 287 -0.48 0.26 12.83
N ILE A 288 -1.55 0.68 13.49
CA ILE A 288 -1.83 2.09 13.72
C ILE A 288 -1.07 2.55 14.96
N GLU A 289 -0.42 3.70 14.88
CA GLU A 289 0.25 4.35 16.01
C GLU A 289 -0.40 5.72 16.29
N LEU A 290 -0.58 6.03 17.57
CA LEU A 290 -0.99 7.35 18.02
C LEU A 290 0.18 8.33 17.94
N LYS A 291 -0.04 9.51 17.36
CA LYS A 291 0.97 10.58 17.24
C LYS A 291 1.15 11.41 18.52
N PHE A 292 0.43 11.07 19.58
CA PHE A 292 0.48 11.73 20.87
C PHE A 292 0.58 10.69 21.97
N ASN A 293 1.17 11.10 23.10
CA ASN A 293 1.28 10.27 24.29
C ASN A 293 0.35 10.82 25.38
N SER A 294 -0.49 9.96 25.94
CA SER A 294 -1.23 10.25 27.16
C SER A 294 -0.46 9.76 28.39
N ARG A 295 -0.72 10.33 29.57
CA ARG A 295 -0.05 9.88 30.81
C ARG A 295 -0.60 8.55 31.31
N SER A 296 -1.89 8.31 31.08
CA SER A 296 -2.60 7.08 31.39
C SER A 296 -3.88 6.99 30.55
N LEU A 297 -4.54 5.83 30.55
CA LEU A 297 -5.85 5.67 29.91
C LEU A 297 -6.91 6.59 30.51
N GLU A 298 -6.86 6.87 31.82
CA GLU A 298 -7.78 7.79 32.48
C GLU A 298 -7.57 9.24 32.03
N ASP A 299 -6.32 9.66 31.83
CA ASP A 299 -5.99 10.97 31.27
C ASP A 299 -6.56 11.10 29.85
N LEU A 300 -6.36 10.07 29.03
CA LEU A 300 -6.92 10.03 27.68
C LEU A 300 -8.45 10.05 27.69
N TYR A 301 -9.09 9.26 28.55
CA TYR A 301 -10.55 9.25 28.70
C TYR A 301 -11.08 10.65 29.03
N ARG A 302 -10.44 11.38 29.95
CA ARG A 302 -10.85 12.75 30.31
C ARG A 302 -10.72 13.74 29.15
N ILE A 303 -9.66 13.61 28.35
CA ILE A 303 -9.47 14.39 27.12
C ILE A 303 -10.64 14.14 26.17
N TYR A 304 -10.93 12.87 25.87
CA TYR A 304 -12.05 12.50 25.00
C TYR A 304 -13.39 12.98 25.56
N GLU A 305 -13.67 12.74 26.84
CA GLU A 305 -14.97 13.08 27.46
C GLU A 305 -15.24 14.58 27.37
N THR A 306 -14.22 15.39 27.66
CA THR A 306 -14.33 16.86 27.57
C THR A 306 -14.49 17.33 26.12
N SER A 307 -13.74 16.73 25.19
CA SER A 307 -13.82 17.07 23.77
C SER A 307 -15.16 16.69 23.14
N TYR A 308 -15.78 15.59 23.56
CA TYR A 308 -17.15 15.23 23.16
C TYR A 308 -18.18 16.19 23.76
N GLN A 309 -18.06 16.56 25.05
CA GLN A 309 -18.95 17.54 25.68
C GLN A 309 -18.89 18.92 25.03
N ALA A 310 -17.71 19.36 24.59
CA ALA A 310 -17.50 20.63 23.90
C ALA A 310 -17.69 20.56 22.37
N ASP A 311 -18.08 19.39 21.85
CA ASP A 311 -18.18 19.07 20.43
C ASP A 311 -16.99 19.60 19.59
N GLU A 312 -15.77 19.31 20.07
CA GLU A 312 -14.55 19.78 19.41
C GLU A 312 -14.37 19.21 18.00
N LEU A 313 -14.96 18.03 17.73
CA LEU A 313 -14.98 17.46 16.39
C LEU A 313 -15.83 18.30 15.43
N ALA A 314 -16.99 18.82 15.86
CA ALA A 314 -17.74 19.78 15.03
C ALA A 314 -16.94 21.03 14.74
N GLN A 315 -16.18 21.55 15.71
CA GLN A 315 -15.32 22.72 15.49
C GLN A 315 -14.24 22.44 14.43
N LEU A 316 -13.62 21.25 14.45
CA LEU A 316 -12.67 20.83 13.41
C LEU A 316 -13.35 20.70 12.04
N ARG A 317 -14.55 20.09 11.98
CA ARG A 317 -15.35 20.04 10.74
C ARG A 317 -15.64 21.45 10.22
N GLN A 318 -16.00 22.38 11.10
CA GLN A 318 -16.27 23.77 10.72
C GLN A 318 -15.02 24.46 10.15
N ILE A 319 -13.84 24.28 10.76
CA ILE A 319 -12.57 24.78 10.21
C ILE A 319 -12.35 24.28 8.78
N LEU A 320 -12.66 23.01 8.50
CA LEU A 320 -12.53 22.40 7.18
C LEU A 320 -13.65 22.84 6.21
N ILE A 321 -14.80 23.26 6.74
CA ILE A 321 -15.87 23.87 5.94
C ILE A 321 -15.45 25.25 5.47
N ASP A 322 -14.96 26.07 6.40
CA ASP A 322 -14.54 27.45 6.15
C ASP A 322 -13.29 27.50 5.26
N ASP A 323 -12.34 26.57 5.46
CA ASP A 323 -11.12 26.47 4.68
C ASP A 323 -10.77 25.00 4.35
N PRO A 324 -11.22 24.50 3.19
CA PRO A 324 -10.90 23.15 2.74
C PRO A 324 -9.40 22.89 2.51
N THR A 325 -8.56 23.93 2.39
CA THR A 325 -7.13 23.77 2.13
C THR A 325 -6.36 23.24 3.34
N LYS A 326 -6.90 23.47 4.55
CA LYS A 326 -6.38 22.99 5.85
C LYS A 326 -6.51 21.50 6.07
N LEU A 327 -7.26 20.79 5.23
CA LEU A 327 -7.49 19.35 5.39
C LEU A 327 -6.17 18.58 5.52
N ARG A 328 -5.19 18.86 4.66
CA ARG A 328 -3.85 18.22 4.71
C ARG A 328 -2.89 18.84 5.73
N GLU A 329 -3.30 19.87 6.45
CA GLU A 329 -2.48 20.49 7.50
C GLU A 329 -2.84 19.92 8.86
N ILE A 330 -4.13 19.71 9.11
CA ILE A 330 -4.62 19.33 10.44
C ILE A 330 -5.00 17.86 10.57
N THR A 331 -4.91 17.07 9.49
CA THR A 331 -5.28 15.65 9.47
C THR A 331 -4.16 14.78 8.89
N PHE A 332 -4.19 13.49 9.22
CA PHE A 332 -3.26 12.50 8.67
C PHE A 332 -3.32 12.32 7.15
N LYS A 333 -4.38 12.82 6.47
CA LYS A 333 -4.50 12.84 5.00
C LYS A 333 -3.31 13.51 4.31
N LYS A 334 -2.53 14.33 5.03
CA LYS A 334 -1.25 14.83 4.54
C LYS A 334 -0.35 13.72 3.98
N ASN A 335 -0.38 12.55 4.60
CA ASN A 335 0.56 11.46 4.36
C ASN A 335 -0.09 10.08 4.13
N TYR A 336 -1.41 9.98 4.36
CA TYR A 336 -2.15 8.73 4.25
C TYR A 336 -2.48 8.37 2.80
N ALA A 337 -1.88 7.30 2.28
CA ALA A 337 -2.07 6.79 0.92
C ALA A 337 -2.64 5.36 0.97
N ALA A 338 -3.05 4.83 -0.18
CA ALA A 338 -3.49 3.42 -0.30
C ALA A 338 -2.59 2.64 -1.25
N ILE A 339 -2.39 1.36 -0.96
CA ILE A 339 -1.94 0.37 -1.93
C ILE A 339 -3.09 -0.58 -2.26
N ILE A 340 -3.40 -0.70 -3.55
CA ILE A 340 -4.58 -1.40 -4.03
C ILE A 340 -4.17 -2.49 -5.01
N THR A 341 -4.62 -3.71 -4.73
CA THR A 341 -4.48 -4.87 -5.62
C THR A 341 -5.80 -5.63 -5.72
N ASN A 342 -5.95 -6.41 -6.79
CA ASN A 342 -6.97 -7.47 -6.84
C ASN A 342 -6.39 -8.90 -6.77
N GLY A 343 -5.08 -9.02 -6.54
CA GLY A 343 -4.39 -10.29 -6.37
C GLY A 343 -4.25 -11.13 -7.64
N THR A 344 -4.40 -10.51 -8.83
CA THR A 344 -4.38 -11.24 -10.11
C THR A 344 -2.98 -11.47 -10.68
N ALA A 345 -1.96 -10.77 -10.19
CA ALA A 345 -0.58 -10.92 -10.63
C ALA A 345 0.43 -10.77 -9.49
N ILE A 346 0.19 -11.41 -8.33
CA ILE A 346 1.05 -11.30 -7.14
C ILE A 346 2.44 -11.86 -7.45
N LEU A 347 3.47 -11.01 -7.46
CA LEU A 347 4.87 -11.40 -7.69
C LEU A 347 5.00 -12.32 -8.94
N GLY A 348 5.80 -13.38 -8.84
CA GLY A 348 5.84 -14.47 -9.83
C GLY A 348 4.84 -15.61 -9.54
N LEU A 349 3.91 -15.43 -8.60
CA LEU A 349 2.92 -16.45 -8.22
C LEU A 349 1.66 -16.40 -9.09
N GLY A 350 1.41 -15.26 -9.73
CA GLY A 350 0.25 -15.06 -10.60
C GLY A 350 -1.02 -14.79 -9.81
N ASN A 351 -2.14 -15.36 -10.26
CA ASN A 351 -3.44 -15.10 -9.66
C ASN A 351 -3.70 -16.04 -8.48
N ILE A 352 -3.27 -15.62 -7.29
CA ILE A 352 -3.51 -16.31 -6.02
C ILE A 352 -4.68 -15.70 -5.23
N GLY A 353 -5.29 -14.64 -5.77
CA GLY A 353 -6.41 -13.92 -5.16
C GLY A 353 -5.98 -12.86 -4.14
N PRO A 354 -6.92 -11.96 -3.78
CA PRO A 354 -6.63 -10.76 -2.98
C PRO A 354 -6.16 -11.08 -1.55
N SER A 355 -6.78 -12.05 -0.88
CA SER A 355 -6.42 -12.38 0.51
C SER A 355 -5.02 -12.98 0.62
N ALA A 356 -4.63 -13.88 -0.29
CA ALA A 356 -3.27 -14.42 -0.32
C ALA A 356 -2.23 -13.39 -0.79
N GLY A 357 -2.64 -12.35 -1.52
CA GLY A 357 -1.80 -11.21 -1.91
C GLY A 357 -1.57 -10.17 -0.80
N SER A 358 -2.40 -10.16 0.25
CA SER A 358 -2.32 -9.15 1.32
C SER A 358 -0.96 -9.02 2.03
N PRO A 359 -0.17 -10.09 2.25
CA PRO A 359 1.16 -9.94 2.85
C PRO A 359 2.10 -9.08 2.00
N VAL A 360 2.00 -9.16 0.65
CA VAL A 360 2.82 -8.33 -0.25
C VAL A 360 2.48 -6.86 -0.08
N MET A 361 1.18 -6.55 0.03
CA MET A 361 0.70 -5.19 0.24
C MET A 361 1.19 -4.61 1.57
N GLU A 362 1.20 -5.41 2.64
CA GLU A 362 1.79 -5.01 3.93
C GLU A 362 3.31 -4.79 3.84
N GLY A 363 4.03 -5.70 3.18
CA GLY A 363 5.48 -5.56 2.97
C GLY A 363 5.82 -4.29 2.17
N LYS A 364 5.02 -3.97 1.14
CA LYS A 364 5.10 -2.69 0.41
C LYS A 364 4.78 -1.50 1.31
N SER A 365 3.78 -1.59 2.19
CA SER A 365 3.51 -0.54 3.18
C SER A 365 4.70 -0.29 4.12
N VAL A 366 5.39 -1.35 4.56
CA VAL A 366 6.64 -1.20 5.33
C VAL A 366 7.71 -0.50 4.51
N LEU A 367 7.88 -0.88 3.24
CA LEU A 367 8.89 -0.31 2.35
C LEU A 367 8.64 1.17 2.03
N PHE A 368 7.39 1.55 1.77
CA PHE A 368 6.96 2.95 1.57
C PHE A 368 7.16 3.79 2.83
N ASN A 369 6.93 3.22 4.01
CA ASN A 369 7.19 3.92 5.26
C ASN A 369 8.71 4.11 5.47
N ALA A 370 9.50 3.04 5.33
CA ALA A 370 10.94 3.07 5.56
C ALA A 370 11.70 3.96 4.57
N LEU A 371 11.32 3.95 3.27
CA LEU A 371 12.03 4.68 2.21
C LEU A 371 11.35 5.98 1.77
N GLY A 372 10.06 6.17 2.05
CA GLY A 372 9.31 7.34 1.61
C GLY A 372 8.65 8.11 2.76
N GLY A 373 8.63 7.55 3.97
CA GLY A 373 7.89 8.14 5.09
C GLY A 373 6.40 8.23 4.81
N ILE A 374 5.83 7.30 4.03
CA ILE A 374 4.43 7.33 3.58
C ILE A 374 3.61 6.30 4.37
N ASP A 375 2.44 6.73 4.86
CA ASP A 375 1.51 5.87 5.58
C ASP A 375 0.60 5.18 4.56
N LEU A 376 0.92 3.93 4.20
CA LEU A 376 0.24 3.22 3.12
C LEU A 376 -0.74 2.16 3.67
N MET A 377 -2.03 2.36 3.44
CA MET A 377 -3.09 1.42 3.81
C MET A 377 -3.21 0.31 2.77
N PRO A 378 -3.09 -0.98 3.14
CA PRO A 378 -3.31 -2.09 2.22
C PRO A 378 -4.81 -2.29 1.97
N ILE A 379 -5.18 -2.44 0.70
CA ILE A 379 -6.55 -2.68 0.25
C ILE A 379 -6.53 -3.72 -0.87
N CYS A 380 -6.85 -4.96 -0.52
CA CYS A 380 -6.97 -6.06 -1.48
C CYS A 380 -8.45 -6.23 -1.81
N LEU A 381 -8.84 -6.04 -3.08
CA LEU A 381 -10.23 -6.08 -3.56
C LEU A 381 -10.45 -7.36 -4.41
N LYS A 382 -11.59 -8.05 -4.28
CA LYS A 382 -11.87 -9.25 -5.08
C LYS A 382 -12.44 -8.97 -6.47
N GLU A 383 -12.72 -7.71 -6.80
CA GLU A 383 -13.29 -7.30 -8.08
C GLU A 383 -12.31 -7.54 -9.23
N LYS A 384 -12.82 -8.23 -10.27
CA LYS A 384 -12.06 -8.61 -11.46
C LYS A 384 -12.43 -7.76 -12.66
N ASP A 385 -13.62 -7.15 -12.68
CA ASP A 385 -14.02 -6.25 -13.74
C ASP A 385 -13.27 -4.90 -13.61
N PRO A 386 -12.50 -4.47 -14.62
CA PRO A 386 -11.74 -3.22 -14.59
C PRO A 386 -12.57 -1.99 -14.21
N HIS A 387 -13.75 -1.83 -14.80
CA HIS A 387 -14.59 -0.65 -14.59
C HIS A 387 -15.22 -0.63 -13.20
N LYS A 388 -15.70 -1.78 -12.70
CA LYS A 388 -16.20 -1.89 -11.32
C LYS A 388 -15.07 -1.68 -10.32
N LEU A 389 -13.86 -2.18 -10.59
CA LEU A 389 -12.71 -1.95 -9.72
C LEU A 389 -12.40 -0.45 -9.63
N VAL A 390 -12.34 0.25 -10.78
CA VAL A 390 -12.14 1.70 -10.80
C VAL A 390 -13.28 2.43 -10.09
N ARG A 391 -14.53 2.01 -10.27
CA ARG A 391 -15.68 2.56 -9.52
C ARG A 391 -15.46 2.45 -8.01
N ILE A 392 -15.07 1.28 -7.50
CA ILE A 392 -14.80 1.06 -6.07
C ILE A 392 -13.66 1.97 -5.60
N ILE A 393 -12.55 2.05 -6.36
CA ILE A 393 -11.42 2.93 -6.05
C ILE A 393 -11.88 4.38 -5.92
N LYS A 394 -12.73 4.85 -6.85
CA LYS A 394 -13.30 6.21 -6.79
C LYS A 394 -14.17 6.43 -5.56
N CYS A 395 -14.97 5.44 -5.17
CA CYS A 395 -15.79 5.53 -3.96
C CYS A 395 -14.95 5.72 -2.69
N ILE A 396 -13.76 5.11 -2.59
CA ILE A 396 -12.93 5.14 -1.37
C ILE A 396 -11.79 6.17 -1.41
N ALA A 397 -11.52 6.77 -2.58
CA ALA A 397 -10.44 7.73 -2.80
C ALA A 397 -10.46 9.02 -1.95
N PRO A 398 -11.60 9.58 -1.49
CA PRO A 398 -11.63 10.92 -0.89
C PRO A 398 -10.71 11.10 0.34
N ILE A 399 -10.33 10.03 1.04
CA ILE A 399 -9.40 10.09 2.17
C ILE A 399 -7.92 10.06 1.79
N PHE A 400 -7.56 9.47 0.64
CA PHE A 400 -6.15 9.22 0.31
C PHE A 400 -5.42 10.43 -0.29
N SER A 401 -4.13 10.53 0.02
CA SER A 401 -3.21 11.54 -0.49
C SER A 401 -2.69 11.17 -1.88
N ALA A 402 -2.53 9.87 -2.11
CA ALA A 402 -2.11 9.19 -3.32
C ALA A 402 -2.55 7.72 -3.30
N ILE A 403 -2.50 7.03 -4.45
CA ILE A 403 -2.84 5.61 -4.60
C ILE A 403 -1.74 4.88 -5.39
N ASN A 404 -1.24 3.79 -4.83
CA ASN A 404 -0.36 2.86 -5.52
C ASN A 404 -1.19 1.65 -5.98
N LEU A 405 -1.28 1.41 -7.29
CA LEU A 405 -1.81 0.16 -7.82
C LEU A 405 -0.68 -0.87 -7.83
N GLU A 406 -0.98 -2.12 -7.49
CA GLU A 406 0.03 -3.18 -7.35
C GLU A 406 -0.51 -4.53 -7.82
N ASP A 407 0.35 -5.33 -8.47
CA ASP A 407 0.12 -6.73 -8.81
C ASP A 407 -1.20 -6.95 -9.57
N LEU A 408 -1.49 -6.07 -10.52
CA LEU A 408 -2.65 -6.14 -11.42
C LEU A 408 -2.25 -6.77 -12.76
N ARG A 409 -2.96 -7.81 -13.18
CA ARG A 409 -2.64 -8.55 -14.41
C ARG A 409 -2.88 -7.70 -15.67
N ALA A 410 -1.96 -7.77 -16.63
CA ALA A 410 -2.17 -7.26 -17.98
C ALA A 410 -3.07 -8.20 -18.82
N PRO A 411 -3.93 -7.70 -19.73
CA PRO A 411 -4.06 -6.30 -20.12
C PRO A 411 -5.00 -5.47 -19.22
N ASP A 412 -5.67 -6.10 -18.25
CA ASP A 412 -6.70 -5.47 -17.41
C ASP A 412 -6.16 -4.27 -16.59
N CYS A 413 -4.88 -4.29 -16.20
CA CYS A 413 -4.24 -3.21 -15.46
C CYS A 413 -4.18 -1.87 -16.20
N PHE A 414 -4.13 -1.87 -17.55
CA PHE A 414 -3.97 -0.66 -18.35
C PHE A 414 -5.22 0.24 -18.30
N PRO A 415 -6.44 -0.24 -18.61
CA PRO A 415 -7.64 0.60 -18.51
C PRO A 415 -7.93 0.98 -17.06
N ILE A 416 -7.59 0.14 -16.07
CA ILE A 416 -7.74 0.48 -14.64
C ILE A 416 -6.93 1.73 -14.30
N GLU A 417 -5.64 1.73 -14.63
CA GLU A 417 -4.77 2.87 -14.35
C GLU A 417 -5.19 4.12 -15.11
N GLU A 418 -5.48 4.00 -16.41
CA GLU A 418 -5.86 5.12 -17.26
C GLU A 418 -7.14 5.80 -16.77
N GLU A 419 -8.19 5.03 -16.48
CA GLU A 419 -9.46 5.57 -15.97
C GLU A 419 -9.30 6.18 -14.57
N ALA A 420 -8.52 5.54 -13.69
CA ALA A 420 -8.30 6.02 -12.33
C ALA A 420 -7.47 7.32 -12.28
N VAL A 421 -6.40 7.44 -13.07
CA VAL A 421 -5.60 8.68 -13.17
C VAL A 421 -6.47 9.85 -13.64
N HIS A 422 -7.26 9.65 -14.70
CA HIS A 422 -8.09 10.71 -15.27
C HIS A 422 -9.22 11.17 -14.33
N SER A 423 -9.76 10.28 -13.50
CA SER A 423 -10.96 10.57 -12.71
C SER A 423 -10.70 11.07 -11.28
N LEU A 424 -9.55 10.74 -10.67
CA LEU A 424 -9.32 10.99 -9.24
C LEU A 424 -8.59 12.30 -8.92
N HIS A 425 -7.75 12.78 -9.84
CA HIS A 425 -6.94 13.99 -9.66
C HIS A 425 -6.10 14.01 -8.36
N ILE A 426 -5.59 12.85 -7.97
CA ILE A 426 -4.55 12.65 -6.95
C ILE A 426 -3.41 11.82 -7.57
N PRO A 427 -2.19 11.85 -7.01
CA PRO A 427 -1.09 11.04 -7.52
C PRO A 427 -1.49 9.56 -7.50
N LEU A 428 -1.46 8.91 -8.66
CA LEU A 428 -1.75 7.50 -8.82
C LEU A 428 -0.74 6.89 -9.79
N MET A 429 -0.23 5.71 -9.46
CA MET A 429 0.71 4.97 -10.30
C MET A 429 0.60 3.47 -10.05
N HIS A 430 0.72 2.66 -11.10
CA HIS A 430 0.96 1.21 -11.00
C HIS A 430 2.46 0.92 -10.92
N ASP A 431 2.94 0.37 -9.79
CA ASP A 431 4.39 0.20 -9.56
C ASP A 431 5.05 -0.78 -10.54
N ASP A 432 4.39 -1.92 -10.82
CA ASP A 432 4.92 -2.95 -11.72
C ASP A 432 5.19 -2.44 -13.14
N GLN A 433 4.43 -1.43 -13.55
CA GLN A 433 4.64 -0.71 -14.81
C GLN A 433 5.77 0.30 -14.67
N HIS A 434 5.55 1.32 -13.83
CA HIS A 434 6.33 2.56 -13.91
C HIS A 434 7.59 2.52 -13.04
N GLY A 435 7.58 1.79 -11.92
CA GLY A 435 8.76 1.61 -11.06
C GLY A 435 9.90 0.95 -11.83
N THR A 436 9.61 -0.19 -12.47
CA THR A 436 10.55 -0.92 -13.33
C THR A 436 11.06 -0.05 -14.48
N ALA A 437 10.16 0.71 -15.13
CA ALA A 437 10.50 1.58 -16.24
C ALA A 437 11.47 2.71 -15.82
N VAL A 438 11.20 3.39 -14.71
CA VAL A 438 12.03 4.50 -14.20
C VAL A 438 13.44 4.04 -13.88
N VAL A 439 13.58 2.90 -13.19
CA VAL A 439 14.92 2.37 -12.83
C VAL A 439 15.65 1.86 -14.08
N SER A 440 14.94 1.25 -15.03
CA SER A 440 15.51 0.86 -16.32
C SER A 440 16.03 2.07 -17.10
N LEU A 441 15.28 3.18 -17.14
CA LEU A 441 15.74 4.43 -17.75
C LEU A 441 16.96 5.00 -17.00
N ALA A 442 17.00 4.95 -15.67
CA ALA A 442 18.17 5.39 -14.90
C ALA A 442 19.43 4.59 -15.27
N ALA A 443 19.29 3.28 -15.46
CA ALA A 443 20.35 2.40 -15.93
C ALA A 443 20.83 2.79 -17.34
N VAL A 444 19.89 3.04 -18.26
CA VAL A 444 20.17 3.49 -19.63
C VAL A 444 20.88 4.85 -19.66
N ILE A 445 20.49 5.80 -18.81
CA ILE A 445 21.15 7.11 -18.68
C ILE A 445 22.64 6.92 -18.31
N ASN A 446 22.96 6.05 -17.36
CA ASN A 446 24.34 5.81 -16.97
C ASN A 446 25.12 4.98 -18.00
N TYR A 447 24.47 4.07 -18.74
CA TYR A 447 25.05 3.43 -19.92
C TYR A 447 25.43 4.44 -21.01
N LEU A 448 24.58 5.42 -21.29
CA LEU A 448 24.88 6.51 -22.23
C LEU A 448 26.09 7.34 -21.76
N LYS A 449 26.22 7.62 -20.46
CA LYS A 449 27.39 8.33 -19.91
C LYS A 449 28.70 7.55 -20.09
N LEU A 450 28.66 6.22 -19.96
CA LEU A 450 29.83 5.34 -20.12
C LEU A 450 30.24 5.18 -21.59
N THR A 451 29.28 4.99 -22.47
CA THR A 451 29.54 4.74 -23.90
C THR A 451 29.67 5.99 -24.73
N LYS A 452 29.24 7.14 -24.22
CA LYS A 452 29.14 8.43 -24.94
C LYS A 452 28.30 8.35 -26.22
N LYS A 453 27.43 7.34 -26.35
CA LYS A 453 26.45 7.22 -27.44
C LYS A 453 25.38 8.31 -27.30
N ASN A 454 24.72 8.66 -28.41
CA ASN A 454 23.54 9.52 -28.38
C ASN A 454 22.28 8.67 -28.19
N VAL A 455 21.32 9.14 -27.39
CA VAL A 455 20.04 8.43 -27.15
C VAL A 455 19.29 8.14 -28.45
N LYS A 456 19.35 9.04 -29.44
CA LYS A 456 18.64 8.91 -30.72
C LYS A 456 19.20 7.81 -31.62
N ASP A 457 20.47 7.45 -31.41
CA ASP A 457 21.16 6.43 -32.21
C ASP A 457 20.97 5.02 -31.62
N LEU A 458 20.38 4.91 -30.42
CA LEU A 458 20.18 3.62 -29.76
C LEU A 458 19.08 2.82 -30.45
N LYS A 459 19.39 1.55 -30.71
CA LYS A 459 18.41 0.56 -31.17
C LYS A 459 18.04 -0.37 -30.03
N LEU A 460 16.77 -0.35 -29.64
CA LEU A 460 16.23 -1.10 -28.52
C LEU A 460 15.42 -2.31 -29.00
N VAL A 461 15.59 -3.44 -28.31
CA VAL A 461 14.64 -4.55 -28.33
C VAL A 461 14.11 -4.81 -26.92
N ILE A 462 12.79 -4.94 -26.80
CA ILE A 462 12.11 -5.34 -25.56
C ILE A 462 11.50 -6.73 -25.78
N ASN A 463 11.86 -7.69 -24.95
CA ASN A 463 11.22 -9.00 -24.92
C ASN A 463 10.20 -9.05 -23.79
N GLY A 464 8.91 -9.07 -24.16
CA GLY A 464 7.79 -8.99 -23.23
C GLY A 464 6.90 -7.78 -23.52
N ALA A 465 5.65 -8.05 -23.92
CA ALA A 465 4.64 -7.03 -24.18
C ALA A 465 3.56 -6.97 -23.06
N GLY A 466 3.96 -7.28 -21.83
CA GLY A 466 3.14 -7.13 -20.62
C GLY A 466 3.25 -5.73 -20.00
N ALA A 467 2.71 -5.56 -18.80
CA ALA A 467 2.65 -4.30 -18.06
C ALA A 467 4.00 -3.55 -18.04
N ALA A 468 5.06 -4.19 -17.51
CA ALA A 468 6.40 -3.60 -17.44
C ALA A 468 6.98 -3.24 -18.82
N GLY A 469 6.86 -4.14 -19.81
CA GLY A 469 7.43 -3.94 -21.15
C GLY A 469 6.79 -2.77 -21.90
N VAL A 470 5.47 -2.62 -21.79
CA VAL A 470 4.73 -1.47 -22.34
C VAL A 470 5.18 -0.17 -21.69
N ALA A 471 5.32 -0.15 -20.36
CA ALA A 471 5.73 1.04 -19.62
C ALA A 471 7.19 1.44 -19.91
N ILE A 472 8.11 0.48 -19.94
CA ILE A 472 9.51 0.67 -20.36
C ILE A 472 9.56 1.25 -21.77
N CYS A 473 8.81 0.68 -22.71
CA CYS A 473 8.76 1.17 -24.09
C CYS A 473 8.33 2.64 -24.14
N LYS A 474 7.20 2.98 -23.49
CA LYS A 474 6.67 4.35 -23.51
C LYS A 474 7.64 5.35 -22.87
N LEU A 475 8.28 4.98 -21.75
CA LEU A 475 9.20 5.86 -21.04
C LEU A 475 10.52 6.05 -21.81
N LEU A 476 11.13 4.99 -22.34
CA LEU A 476 12.35 5.09 -23.16
C LEU A 476 12.10 5.82 -24.48
N HIS A 477 10.93 5.62 -25.10
CA HIS A 477 10.52 6.40 -26.26
C HIS A 477 10.37 7.89 -25.90
N GLY A 478 9.68 8.20 -24.80
CA GLY A 478 9.53 9.56 -24.30
C GLY A 478 10.83 10.25 -23.89
N HIS A 479 11.87 9.48 -23.55
CA HIS A 479 13.23 9.99 -23.30
C HIS A 479 14.01 10.28 -24.60
N GLY A 480 13.65 9.65 -25.72
CA GLY A 480 14.19 9.95 -27.04
C GLY A 480 14.65 8.76 -27.89
N ILE A 481 14.42 7.51 -27.46
CA ILE A 481 14.74 6.32 -28.28
C ILE A 481 13.66 6.12 -29.35
N GLU A 482 14.04 6.17 -30.63
CA GLU A 482 13.09 6.06 -31.75
C GLU A 482 13.01 4.65 -32.37
N ASP A 483 14.12 3.91 -32.45
CA ASP A 483 14.17 2.57 -33.05
C ASP A 483 13.93 1.49 -31.98
N ILE A 484 12.66 1.16 -31.76
CA ILE A 484 12.22 0.17 -30.76
C ILE A 484 11.52 -1.01 -31.46
N LEU A 485 11.97 -2.22 -31.15
CA LEU A 485 11.24 -3.46 -31.42
C LEU A 485 10.72 -4.06 -30.12
N ILE A 486 9.51 -4.61 -30.15
CA ILE A 486 8.93 -5.34 -29.03
C ILE A 486 8.58 -6.75 -29.50
N CYS A 487 8.96 -7.76 -28.74
CA CYS A 487 8.60 -9.15 -28.97
C CYS A 487 7.59 -9.63 -27.93
N ASP A 488 6.66 -10.47 -28.36
CA ASP A 488 5.88 -11.34 -27.48
C ASP A 488 6.09 -12.81 -27.83
N THR A 489 5.29 -13.70 -27.25
CA THR A 489 5.38 -15.15 -27.46
C THR A 489 5.22 -15.59 -28.92
N SER A 490 4.71 -14.73 -29.80
CA SER A 490 4.51 -15.02 -31.22
C SER A 490 5.55 -14.30 -32.11
N GLY A 491 6.57 -13.66 -31.55
CA GLY A 491 7.61 -12.91 -32.28
C GLY A 491 7.46 -11.38 -32.25
N ILE A 492 8.07 -10.70 -33.22
CA ILE A 492 8.11 -9.23 -33.30
C ILE A 492 6.71 -8.64 -33.53
N ILE A 493 6.34 -7.63 -32.76
CA ILE A 493 5.09 -6.87 -32.91
C ILE A 493 5.25 -5.84 -34.05
N TYR A 494 4.28 -5.80 -34.95
CA TYR A 494 4.20 -4.85 -36.05
C TYR A 494 2.74 -4.52 -36.38
N GLU A 495 2.53 -3.37 -37.00
CA GLU A 495 1.19 -2.91 -37.39
C GLU A 495 0.57 -3.85 -38.44
N GLY A 496 -0.64 -4.35 -38.16
CA GLY A 496 -1.38 -5.29 -39.04
C GLY A 496 -1.13 -6.77 -38.74
N ARG A 497 -0.30 -7.10 -37.75
CA ARG A 497 -0.13 -8.48 -37.25
C ARG A 497 -1.47 -9.04 -36.76
N GLN A 498 -1.77 -10.29 -37.10
CA GLN A 498 -3.05 -10.92 -36.72
C GLN A 498 -2.96 -11.75 -35.43
N GLN A 499 -1.78 -12.29 -35.12
CA GLN A 499 -1.59 -13.22 -34.01
C GLN A 499 -1.35 -12.48 -32.68
N ASN A 500 -2.05 -12.91 -31.63
CA ASN A 500 -1.82 -12.46 -30.24
C ASN A 500 -1.86 -10.93 -30.05
N MET A 501 -2.67 -10.21 -30.83
CA MET A 501 -2.82 -8.76 -30.74
C MET A 501 -4.02 -8.35 -29.88
N ASN A 502 -3.89 -7.19 -29.24
CA ASN A 502 -4.95 -6.51 -28.50
C ASN A 502 -4.81 -4.99 -28.73
N ASN A 503 -5.76 -4.19 -28.21
CA ASN A 503 -5.75 -2.74 -28.42
C ASN A 503 -4.43 -2.08 -27.99
N PHE A 504 -3.87 -2.48 -26.85
CA PHE A 504 -2.61 -1.93 -26.36
C PHE A 504 -1.41 -2.28 -27.25
N LYS A 505 -1.33 -3.52 -27.74
CA LYS A 505 -0.28 -3.91 -28.70
C LYS A 505 -0.45 -3.21 -30.05
N ASN A 506 -1.69 -2.97 -30.47
CA ASN A 506 -1.97 -2.17 -31.66
C ASN A 506 -1.50 -0.73 -31.49
N ASP A 507 -1.71 -0.12 -30.32
CA ASP A 507 -1.22 1.23 -30.02
C ASP A 507 0.30 1.30 -29.96
N LEU A 508 0.96 0.30 -29.38
CA LEU A 508 2.41 0.17 -29.40
C LEU A 508 2.95 0.09 -30.83
N ALA A 509 2.31 -0.71 -31.69
CA ALA A 509 2.73 -0.90 -33.07
C ALA A 509 2.62 0.36 -33.95
N LYS A 510 1.88 1.39 -33.52
CA LYS A 510 1.76 2.68 -34.24
C LYS A 510 3.03 3.52 -34.15
N PHE A 511 3.80 3.41 -33.07
CA PHE A 511 5.01 4.22 -32.86
C PHE A 511 6.30 3.41 -32.76
N THR A 512 6.20 2.10 -32.52
CA THR A 512 7.33 1.16 -32.58
C THR A 512 7.40 0.46 -33.93
N ASN A 513 8.56 -0.13 -34.27
CA ASN A 513 8.75 -0.95 -35.47
C ASN A 513 8.16 -0.34 -36.76
N LYS A 514 8.48 0.93 -37.06
CA LYS A 514 7.95 1.66 -38.22
C LYS A 514 8.19 0.94 -39.56
N ASN A 515 9.24 0.12 -39.63
CA ASN A 515 9.62 -0.65 -40.80
C ASN A 515 8.91 -2.02 -40.91
N LYS A 516 8.00 -2.34 -39.97
CA LYS A 516 7.23 -3.60 -39.92
C LYS A 516 8.12 -4.84 -40.03
N ILE A 517 9.27 -4.81 -39.35
CA ILE A 517 10.20 -5.95 -39.25
C ILE A 517 9.44 -7.12 -38.62
N GLN A 518 9.59 -8.31 -39.22
CA GLN A 518 8.95 -9.55 -38.78
C GLN A 518 10.03 -10.58 -38.43
N GLY A 519 9.66 -11.57 -37.61
CA GLY A 519 10.56 -12.65 -37.24
C GLY A 519 10.50 -12.98 -35.75
N THR A 520 11.52 -13.70 -35.31
CA THR A 520 11.67 -14.19 -33.94
C THR A 520 12.43 -13.18 -33.07
N LEU A 521 12.58 -13.47 -31.78
CA LEU A 521 13.45 -12.70 -30.89
C LEU A 521 14.90 -12.68 -31.41
N ALA A 522 15.38 -13.79 -31.98
CA ALA A 522 16.73 -13.86 -32.55
C ALA A 522 16.92 -12.86 -33.68
N ASP A 523 15.87 -12.58 -34.45
CA ASP A 523 15.91 -11.59 -35.54
C ASP A 523 15.82 -10.16 -35.00
N ALA A 524 15.06 -9.96 -33.93
CA ALA A 524 14.90 -8.66 -33.29
C ALA A 524 16.19 -8.14 -32.64
N VAL A 525 16.98 -9.04 -32.05
CA VAL A 525 18.20 -8.72 -31.27
C VAL A 525 19.40 -8.36 -32.17
N LYS A 526 19.43 -8.85 -33.42
CA LYS A 526 20.53 -8.59 -34.36
C LYS A 526 20.76 -7.09 -34.53
N GLN A 527 22.02 -6.68 -34.39
CA GLN A 527 22.47 -5.30 -34.56
C GLN A 527 21.72 -4.27 -33.70
N ARG A 528 21.35 -4.68 -32.48
CA ARG A 528 20.75 -3.80 -31.44
C ARG A 528 21.78 -3.42 -30.39
N ASP A 529 21.58 -2.26 -29.75
CA ASP A 529 22.44 -1.75 -28.67
C ASP A 529 21.91 -2.16 -27.30
N LEU A 530 20.59 -2.19 -27.15
CA LEU A 530 19.91 -2.44 -25.88
C LEU A 530 18.97 -3.63 -26.01
N PHE A 531 19.05 -4.53 -25.03
CA PHE A 531 18.04 -5.56 -24.79
C PHE A 531 17.39 -5.32 -23.44
N VAL A 532 16.06 -5.33 -23.37
CA VAL A 532 15.30 -5.37 -22.12
C VAL A 532 14.40 -6.59 -22.12
N GLY A 533 14.65 -7.52 -21.21
CA GLY A 533 13.82 -8.68 -20.95
C GLY A 533 12.93 -8.45 -19.72
N VAL A 534 11.63 -8.63 -19.89
CA VAL A 534 10.61 -8.66 -18.82
C VAL A 534 9.61 -9.78 -19.11
N SER A 535 10.17 -10.96 -19.38
CA SER A 535 9.49 -12.09 -20.03
C SER A 535 9.69 -13.39 -19.25
N SER A 536 10.46 -14.33 -19.80
CA SER A 536 10.65 -15.67 -19.25
C SER A 536 12.14 -16.01 -19.14
N ALA A 537 12.45 -16.85 -18.16
CA ALA A 537 13.78 -17.41 -17.95
C ALA A 537 14.38 -18.01 -19.24
N GLY A 538 15.65 -17.73 -19.50
CA GLY A 538 16.41 -18.32 -20.62
C GLY A 538 15.97 -17.88 -22.02
N ALA A 539 15.15 -16.83 -22.15
CA ALA A 539 14.67 -16.36 -23.46
C ALA A 539 15.79 -15.78 -24.34
N LEU A 540 16.85 -15.21 -23.75
CA LEU A 540 17.99 -14.65 -24.48
C LEU A 540 19.17 -15.64 -24.42
N THR A 541 19.76 -15.96 -25.56
CA THR A 541 20.87 -16.92 -25.64
C THR A 541 22.20 -16.22 -25.91
N GLN A 542 23.31 -16.87 -25.58
CA GLN A 542 24.66 -16.37 -25.91
C GLN A 542 24.82 -16.08 -27.40
N ASP A 543 24.27 -16.93 -28.27
CA ASP A 543 24.37 -16.73 -29.72
C ASP A 543 23.59 -15.49 -30.20
N MET A 544 22.45 -15.17 -29.56
CA MET A 544 21.76 -13.90 -29.84
C MET A 544 22.60 -12.70 -29.39
N VAL A 545 23.22 -12.76 -28.20
CA VAL A 545 24.06 -11.68 -27.67
C VAL A 545 25.24 -11.39 -28.61
N LYS A 546 25.88 -12.42 -29.17
CA LYS A 546 26.98 -12.27 -30.14
C LYS A 546 26.57 -11.53 -31.43
N THR A 547 25.27 -11.45 -31.73
CA THR A 547 24.76 -10.72 -32.92
C THR A 547 24.43 -9.25 -32.66
N MET A 548 24.52 -8.79 -31.41
CA MET A 548 24.26 -7.40 -31.03
C MET A 548 25.37 -6.46 -31.50
N ASN A 549 25.13 -5.15 -31.43
CA ASN A 549 26.14 -4.14 -31.74
C ASN A 549 27.29 -4.14 -30.72
N LYS A 550 28.35 -3.38 -31.03
CA LYS A 550 29.44 -3.13 -30.08
C LYS A 550 28.92 -2.46 -28.80
N ASP A 551 29.49 -2.91 -27.69
CA ASP A 551 29.19 -2.50 -26.33
C ASP A 551 27.70 -2.68 -25.96
N PRO A 552 27.11 -3.89 -26.13
CA PRO A 552 25.69 -4.08 -25.91
C PRO A 552 25.35 -4.07 -24.42
N PHE A 553 24.19 -3.49 -24.08
CA PHE A 553 23.66 -3.47 -22.72
C PHE A 553 22.41 -4.34 -22.61
N ILE A 554 22.46 -5.29 -21.69
CA ILE A 554 21.40 -6.27 -21.43
C ILE A 554 20.78 -6.00 -20.07
N LEU A 555 19.48 -5.72 -20.06
CA LEU A 555 18.64 -5.71 -18.86
C LEU A 555 17.81 -6.99 -18.85
N ALA A 556 18.20 -8.01 -18.09
CA ALA A 556 17.49 -9.29 -17.99
C ALA A 556 16.71 -9.34 -16.66
N LEU A 557 15.46 -8.87 -16.68
CA LEU A 557 14.69 -8.51 -15.49
C LEU A 557 13.66 -9.56 -15.09
N ALA A 558 13.57 -10.70 -15.78
CA ALA A 558 12.73 -11.82 -15.33
C ALA A 558 13.17 -12.33 -13.95
N ASN A 559 12.18 -12.65 -13.10
CA ASN A 559 12.39 -13.19 -11.77
C ASN A 559 11.70 -14.57 -11.63
N PRO A 560 12.25 -15.52 -10.85
CA PRO A 560 13.54 -15.45 -10.14
C PRO A 560 14.75 -15.76 -11.03
N ILE A 561 14.54 -16.32 -12.22
CA ILE A 561 15.61 -16.65 -13.18
C ILE A 561 15.52 -15.65 -14.35
N PRO A 562 16.60 -14.91 -14.67
CA PRO A 562 16.61 -13.91 -15.72
C PRO A 562 16.54 -14.53 -17.13
N GLU A 563 16.31 -13.69 -18.14
CA GLU A 563 16.32 -14.09 -19.56
C GLU A 563 17.66 -14.70 -19.99
N ILE A 564 18.77 -14.29 -19.37
CA ILE A 564 20.11 -14.85 -19.51
C ILE A 564 20.86 -14.60 -18.21
N MET A 565 21.74 -15.53 -17.78
CA MET A 565 22.56 -15.28 -16.60
C MET A 565 23.66 -14.24 -16.90
N PRO A 566 24.07 -13.38 -15.93
CA PRO A 566 25.03 -12.32 -16.20
C PRO A 566 26.39 -12.79 -16.70
N ASP A 567 26.90 -13.89 -16.16
CA ASP A 567 28.15 -14.52 -16.59
C ASP A 567 28.07 -15.03 -18.04
N GLU A 568 26.97 -15.68 -18.40
CA GLU A 568 26.73 -16.16 -19.76
C GLU A 568 26.66 -14.99 -20.76
N ALA A 569 25.97 -13.91 -20.39
CA ALA A 569 25.86 -12.70 -21.19
C ALA A 569 27.21 -12.00 -21.39
N ILE A 570 27.99 -11.82 -20.32
CA ILE A 570 29.33 -11.22 -20.38
C ILE A 570 30.27 -12.06 -21.26
N GLN A 571 30.24 -13.39 -21.10
CA GLN A 571 31.04 -14.31 -21.92
C GLN A 571 30.67 -14.21 -23.41
N ALA A 572 29.40 -13.93 -23.72
CA ALA A 572 28.92 -13.73 -25.08
C ALA A 572 29.21 -12.34 -25.67
N GLY A 573 29.79 -11.42 -24.89
CA GLY A 573 30.20 -10.08 -25.34
C GLY A 573 29.35 -8.93 -24.81
N ALA A 574 28.48 -9.15 -23.82
CA ALA A 574 27.76 -8.07 -23.15
C ALA A 574 28.72 -7.10 -22.45
N PHE A 575 28.53 -5.80 -22.68
CA PHE A 575 29.34 -4.76 -22.04
C PHE A 575 28.84 -4.41 -20.65
N ILE A 576 27.51 -4.34 -20.49
CA ILE A 576 26.85 -4.16 -19.20
C ILE A 576 25.72 -5.19 -19.11
N VAL A 577 25.54 -5.76 -17.92
CA VAL A 577 24.37 -6.56 -17.58
C VAL A 577 23.74 -6.01 -16.31
N ALA A 578 22.41 -5.90 -16.32
CA ALA A 578 21.59 -5.55 -15.17
C ALA A 578 20.48 -6.60 -15.02
N THR A 579 20.10 -6.92 -13.77
CA THR A 579 19.04 -7.90 -13.47
C THR A 579 18.13 -7.39 -12.36
N GLY A 580 17.00 -8.06 -12.11
CA GLY A 580 16.16 -7.78 -10.93
C GLY A 580 16.71 -8.34 -9.61
N ARG A 581 17.77 -9.15 -9.66
CA ARG A 581 18.30 -9.92 -8.53
C ARG A 581 19.33 -9.12 -7.72
N SER A 582 19.26 -9.25 -6.40
CA SER A 582 20.13 -8.54 -5.45
C SER A 582 21.52 -9.16 -5.29
N ASP A 583 21.70 -10.43 -5.69
CA ASP A 583 22.99 -11.12 -5.65
C ASP A 583 23.89 -10.83 -6.85
N PHE A 584 23.43 -10.02 -7.81
CA PHE A 584 24.20 -9.55 -8.96
C PHE A 584 24.41 -8.03 -8.93
N ASN A 585 25.45 -7.58 -9.64
CA ASN A 585 25.70 -6.16 -9.88
C ASN A 585 24.56 -5.52 -10.68
N ASN A 586 24.42 -4.20 -10.56
CA ASN A 586 23.43 -3.41 -11.31
C ASN A 586 21.98 -3.90 -11.12
N GLN A 587 21.56 -4.10 -9.87
CA GLN A 587 20.19 -4.50 -9.58
C GLN A 587 19.19 -3.39 -9.99
N VAL A 588 18.26 -3.73 -10.89
CA VAL A 588 17.06 -2.93 -11.16
C VAL A 588 16.05 -3.22 -10.04
N ASN A 589 15.94 -2.31 -9.08
CA ASN A 589 15.04 -2.44 -7.93
C ASN A 589 14.06 -1.28 -7.86
N ASN A 590 12.76 -1.58 -7.95
CA ASN A 590 11.68 -0.58 -7.93
C ASN A 590 11.71 0.30 -6.67
N SER A 591 12.28 -0.18 -5.56
CA SER A 591 12.44 0.60 -4.31
C SER A 591 13.26 1.88 -4.48
N LEU A 592 14.07 1.98 -5.55
CA LEU A 592 14.80 3.20 -5.89
C LEU A 592 13.90 4.32 -6.43
N ALA A 593 12.71 3.97 -6.95
CA ALA A 593 11.83 4.88 -7.66
C ALA A 593 10.59 5.26 -6.84
N PHE A 594 9.69 4.31 -6.58
CA PHE A 594 8.34 4.62 -6.09
C PHE A 594 8.31 5.41 -4.77
N PRO A 595 9.15 5.15 -3.73
CA PRO A 595 9.00 5.88 -2.47
C PRO A 595 9.26 7.38 -2.68
N GLY A 596 10.30 7.72 -3.44
CA GLY A 596 10.63 9.09 -3.78
C GLY A 596 9.61 9.75 -4.71
N ILE A 597 9.13 9.02 -5.74
CA ILE A 597 8.12 9.54 -6.67
C ILE A 597 6.84 9.92 -5.92
N PHE A 598 6.32 9.03 -5.09
CA PHE A 598 5.12 9.31 -4.31
C PHE A 598 5.37 10.42 -3.29
N ARG A 599 6.52 10.46 -2.61
CA ARG A 599 6.84 11.52 -1.64
C ARG A 599 6.82 12.91 -2.30
N GLY A 600 7.51 13.07 -3.42
CA GLY A 600 7.54 14.33 -4.17
C GLY A 600 6.15 14.74 -4.70
N ALA A 601 5.37 13.78 -5.18
CA ALA A 601 4.01 14.02 -5.66
C ALA A 601 3.04 14.39 -4.52
N ILE A 602 3.14 13.74 -3.35
CA ILE A 602 2.31 14.04 -2.18
C ILE A 602 2.66 15.43 -1.62
N ASP A 603 3.95 15.77 -1.52
CA ASP A 603 4.40 17.06 -0.98
C ASP A 603 3.98 18.24 -1.84
N THR A 604 3.97 18.09 -3.16
CA THR A 604 3.45 19.09 -4.10
C THR A 604 1.93 19.04 -4.26
N ARG A 605 1.26 18.10 -3.60
CA ARG A 605 -0.16 17.79 -3.73
C ARG A 605 -0.56 17.58 -5.21
N ALA A 606 0.31 16.96 -6.01
CA ALA A 606 0.14 16.83 -7.45
C ALA A 606 -1.20 16.19 -7.85
N LYS A 607 -1.73 16.57 -9.01
CA LYS A 607 -2.97 16.00 -9.58
C LYS A 607 -2.76 14.62 -10.19
N GLU A 608 -1.54 14.30 -10.59
CA GLU A 608 -1.15 13.06 -11.27
C GLU A 608 0.38 12.87 -11.18
N ILE A 609 0.88 11.71 -11.64
CA ILE A 609 2.31 11.45 -11.83
C ILE A 609 2.57 11.32 -13.34
N ASN A 610 3.02 12.42 -13.96
CA ASN A 610 3.19 12.50 -15.42
C ASN A 610 4.56 11.99 -15.90
N LEU A 611 4.77 12.03 -17.23
CA LEU A 611 6.00 11.56 -17.87
C LEU A 611 7.26 12.31 -17.39
N ASP A 612 7.19 13.64 -17.30
CA ASP A 612 8.34 14.46 -16.88
C ASP A 612 8.77 14.15 -15.44
N MET A 613 7.82 13.89 -14.54
CA MET A 613 8.11 13.44 -13.17
C MET A 613 8.86 12.09 -13.16
N LYS A 614 8.44 11.13 -14.01
CA LYS A 614 9.09 9.82 -14.14
C LYS A 614 10.51 9.94 -14.71
N ILE A 615 10.71 10.78 -15.73
CA ILE A 615 12.03 11.06 -16.29
C ILE A 615 12.93 11.77 -15.25
N ALA A 616 12.40 12.75 -14.51
CA ALA A 616 13.13 13.43 -13.46
C ALA A 616 13.57 12.47 -12.34
N ALA A 617 12.71 11.52 -11.96
CA ALA A 617 13.06 10.44 -11.04
C ALA A 617 14.21 9.57 -11.58
N ALA A 618 14.16 9.19 -12.85
CA ALA A 618 15.21 8.38 -13.47
C ALA A 618 16.58 9.12 -13.47
N TYR A 619 16.59 10.42 -13.80
CA TYR A 619 17.81 11.23 -13.69
C TYR A 619 18.31 11.37 -12.25
N ALA A 620 17.43 11.53 -11.27
CA ALA A 620 17.82 11.60 -9.87
C ALA A 620 18.49 10.31 -9.39
N ILE A 621 17.96 9.14 -9.78
CA ILE A 621 18.58 7.84 -9.49
C ILE A 621 19.92 7.73 -10.21
N ALA A 622 19.98 8.02 -11.52
CA ALA A 622 21.20 7.88 -12.31
C ALA A 622 22.34 8.79 -11.80
N ASN A 623 22.00 10.02 -11.39
CA ASN A 623 22.96 11.02 -10.91
C ASN A 623 23.39 10.81 -9.44
N SER A 624 22.81 9.83 -8.73
CA SER A 624 23.28 9.45 -7.40
C SER A 624 24.67 8.79 -7.42
N ILE A 625 25.08 8.24 -8.57
CA ILE A 625 26.44 7.75 -8.79
C ILE A 625 27.23 8.84 -9.52
N LYS A 626 28.36 9.23 -8.92
CA LYS A 626 29.30 10.18 -9.55
C LYS A 626 29.88 9.58 -10.82
N GLU A 627 30.12 10.40 -11.84
CA GLU A 627 30.69 9.92 -13.11
C GLU A 627 32.04 9.21 -12.94
N SER A 628 32.87 9.64 -11.98
CA SER A 628 34.14 9.01 -11.64
C SER A 628 34.01 7.61 -11.03
N GLU A 629 32.82 7.23 -10.55
CA GLU A 629 32.53 5.93 -9.94
C GLU A 629 31.76 5.00 -10.87
N LEU A 630 31.30 5.51 -12.03
CA LEU A 630 30.60 4.70 -13.01
C LEU A 630 31.54 3.64 -13.60
N SER A 631 31.05 2.42 -13.67
CA SER A 631 31.72 1.31 -14.34
C SER A 631 30.68 0.32 -14.88
N THR A 632 31.11 -0.65 -15.67
CA THR A 632 30.22 -1.70 -16.21
C THR A 632 29.51 -2.53 -15.13
N ILE A 633 30.03 -2.52 -13.89
CA ILE A 633 29.47 -3.22 -12.74
C ILE A 633 28.79 -2.29 -11.71
N LYS A 634 28.78 -0.97 -11.96
CA LYS A 634 28.20 0.03 -11.05
C LYS A 634 27.55 1.16 -11.83
N ILE A 635 26.36 0.90 -12.40
CA ILE A 635 25.51 1.90 -13.06
C ILE A 635 24.23 2.24 -12.29
N LEU A 636 23.88 1.45 -11.28
CA LEU A 636 22.74 1.70 -10.40
C LEU A 636 23.19 1.68 -8.94
N PRO A 637 22.61 2.55 -8.10
CA PRO A 637 22.94 2.60 -6.68
C PRO A 637 22.26 1.46 -5.90
N GLY A 638 22.67 1.26 -4.65
CA GLY A 638 22.07 0.27 -3.75
C GLY A 638 20.64 0.62 -3.33
N ALA A 639 19.79 -0.40 -3.19
CA ALA A 639 18.35 -0.29 -2.94
C ALA A 639 17.95 0.38 -1.61
N LEU A 640 18.84 0.38 -0.61
CA LEU A 640 18.60 0.92 0.74
C LEU A 640 19.31 2.25 1.03
N THR A 641 19.87 2.92 0.03
CA THR A 641 20.54 4.20 0.25
C THR A 641 19.50 5.29 0.51
N ALA A 642 19.38 5.70 1.77
CA ALA A 642 18.36 6.63 2.28
C ALA A 642 18.30 7.99 1.55
N GLU A 643 19.41 8.46 0.97
CA GLU A 643 19.45 9.72 0.24
C GLU A 643 18.77 9.66 -1.13
N ILE A 644 18.62 8.47 -1.72
CA ILE A 644 18.07 8.32 -3.08
C ILE A 644 16.59 8.67 -3.10
N PRO A 645 15.72 8.10 -2.25
CA PRO A 645 14.32 8.49 -2.25
C PRO A 645 14.11 9.99 -2.00
N ALA A 646 14.93 10.62 -1.15
CA ALA A 646 14.87 12.06 -0.91
C ALA A 646 15.27 12.88 -2.15
N ASN A 647 16.33 12.47 -2.86
CA ASN A 647 16.74 13.09 -4.12
C ASN A 647 15.68 12.93 -5.22
N VAL A 648 15.09 11.75 -5.32
CA VAL A 648 13.97 11.47 -6.24
C VAL A 648 12.77 12.34 -5.90
N ALA A 649 12.39 12.44 -4.62
CA ALA A 649 11.29 13.28 -4.18
C ALA A 649 11.48 14.75 -4.55
N ARG A 650 12.70 15.29 -4.34
CA ARG A 650 13.07 16.64 -4.77
C ARG A 650 12.92 16.83 -6.27
N ALA A 651 13.49 15.94 -7.07
CA ALA A 651 13.44 16.04 -8.54
C ALA A 651 12.00 15.95 -9.08
N VAL A 652 11.20 15.06 -8.48
CA VAL A 652 9.79 14.89 -8.82
C VAL A 652 8.96 16.11 -8.43
N ALA A 653 9.23 16.71 -7.27
CA ALA A 653 8.57 17.95 -6.86
C ALA A 653 8.87 19.11 -7.82
N ILE A 654 10.13 19.25 -8.26
CA ILE A 654 10.52 20.25 -9.26
C ILE A 654 9.77 20.02 -10.58
N ALA A 655 9.73 18.77 -11.07
CA ALA A 655 9.02 18.42 -12.28
C ALA A 655 7.52 18.71 -12.16
N ALA A 656 6.90 18.33 -11.05
CA ALA A 656 5.48 18.57 -10.80
C ALA A 656 5.10 20.05 -10.84
N MET A 657 5.95 20.93 -10.27
CA MET A 657 5.76 22.38 -10.33
C MET A 657 5.99 22.91 -11.75
N LYS A 658 7.04 22.44 -12.44
CA LYS A 658 7.38 22.87 -13.80
C LYS A 658 6.28 22.55 -14.81
N THR A 659 5.64 21.39 -14.71
CA THR A 659 4.57 20.98 -15.62
C THR A 659 3.18 21.46 -15.19
N GLY A 660 3.07 22.18 -14.06
CA GLY A 660 1.79 22.72 -13.56
C GLY A 660 0.83 21.68 -12.97
N VAL A 661 1.27 20.45 -12.71
CA VAL A 661 0.44 19.41 -12.08
C VAL A 661 0.44 19.52 -10.55
N ALA A 662 1.43 20.20 -9.97
CA ALA A 662 1.46 20.56 -8.55
C ALA A 662 0.28 21.48 -8.18
N LYS A 663 -0.39 21.20 -7.06
CA LYS A 663 -1.46 22.09 -6.53
C LYS A 663 -0.91 23.17 -5.61
N ILE A 664 0.31 22.99 -5.10
CA ILE A 664 1.03 23.97 -4.29
C ILE A 664 2.48 24.04 -4.74
N ASN A 665 3.07 25.24 -4.63
CA ASN A 665 4.50 25.41 -4.79
C ASN A 665 5.18 25.14 -3.45
N VAL A 666 6.29 24.40 -3.48
CA VAL A 666 7.09 24.04 -2.31
C VAL A 666 8.55 24.33 -2.60
N ASP A 667 9.32 24.57 -1.55
CA ASP A 667 10.77 24.65 -1.64
C ASP A 667 11.34 23.23 -1.85
N PRO A 668 12.01 22.95 -2.99
CA PRO A 668 12.54 21.61 -3.27
C PRO A 668 13.53 21.10 -2.22
N GLU A 669 14.30 21.99 -1.58
CA GLU A 669 15.25 21.57 -0.54
C GLU A 669 14.50 21.17 0.74
N LYS A 670 13.37 21.83 1.06
CA LYS A 670 12.50 21.38 2.15
C LYS A 670 11.85 20.03 1.87
N VAL A 671 11.55 19.72 0.61
CA VAL A 671 11.06 18.38 0.21
C VAL A 671 12.14 17.33 0.48
N PHE A 672 13.38 17.62 0.08
CA PHE A 672 14.52 16.74 0.35
C PHE A 672 14.71 16.51 1.86
N ASP A 673 14.80 17.58 2.64
CA ASP A 673 15.03 17.51 4.09
C ASP A 673 13.90 16.79 4.82
N GLN A 674 12.65 17.06 4.44
CA GLN A 674 11.49 16.41 5.02
C GLN A 674 11.45 14.91 4.67
N ALA A 675 11.72 14.55 3.41
CA ALA A 675 11.81 13.15 3.00
C ALA A 675 12.89 12.41 3.78
N ARG A 676 14.10 12.99 3.87
CA ARG A 676 15.21 12.43 4.64
C ARG A 676 14.85 12.28 6.13
N LYS A 677 14.25 13.31 6.73
CA LYS A 677 13.79 13.28 8.13
C LYS A 677 12.80 12.13 8.35
N LEU A 678 11.78 11.99 7.50
CA LEU A 678 10.79 10.93 7.64
C LEU A 678 11.40 9.53 7.45
N ILE A 679 12.34 9.37 6.53
CA ILE A 679 13.10 8.12 6.32
C ILE A 679 13.94 7.78 7.56
N MET A 680 14.58 8.78 8.16
CA MET A 680 15.35 8.60 9.40
C MET A 680 14.43 8.31 10.60
N GLU A 681 13.26 8.94 10.69
CA GLU A 681 12.25 8.68 11.73
C GLU A 681 11.58 7.29 11.57
N GLY A 682 11.37 6.84 10.32
CA GLY A 682 10.97 5.47 9.95
C GLY A 682 12.10 4.44 10.06
N ASN A 683 13.33 4.94 10.19
CA ASN A 683 14.59 4.31 10.58
C ASN A 683 15.22 3.26 9.63
N LEU A 684 15.87 3.74 8.56
CA LEU A 684 17.12 3.14 8.07
C LEU A 684 18.31 3.58 8.94
N PRO A 685 19.39 2.79 9.10
CA PRO A 685 20.61 3.29 9.75
C PRO A 685 21.14 4.50 8.97
N ALA A 686 21.61 5.52 9.68
CA ALA A 686 22.55 6.46 9.10
C ALA A 686 23.81 5.65 8.73
N ILE A 687 24.11 5.56 7.43
CA ILE A 687 25.34 4.93 6.94
C ILE A 687 26.53 5.80 7.35
#